data_AF-A0A1U9MDX7-F1
#
_entry.id   AF-A0A1U9MDX7-F1
#
_cell.length_a   1.000
_cell.length_b   1.000
_cell.length_c   1.000
_cell.angle_alpha   90.00
_cell.angle_beta   90.00
_cell.angle_gamma   90.00
#
_symmetry.space_group_name_H-M   'P 1'
#
loop_
_entity.id
_entity.type
_entity.pdbx_description
1 polymer ?
#
loop_
_entity_poly.entity_id
_entity_poly.type
_entity_poly.pdbx_seq_one_letter_code
_entity_poly.pdbx_strand_id
1 'polypeptide(L)'
;MALDSDSKKTLRQKVEDADLALSLKKRADNNTAWAEAHIELSEALLALADAEDSDDDALSHYNEAASGFEKALQVFTRKRNFSRWGGIIVSYVRCLRNYALREEGEIAILRLKRGLSLLDEVCRALPKKKGAFDRALILTEKGHVYRALSDIDFSRPREERLKLALDAFNEAIAILRAKENFHYWSLAVSASALVAAQLARIEPVEKARDDLDLAIERFETALNYFDEDDQPQDISYVYFEMGRALMQRATMDTPANLGLMEKALKAFENSSATFKDDGSVHALSRLQNETALALALFAQQKDRDSAIELLEKSVALYRSNIDLLKDKSETLGLAMTYGNLGKDLTQLANFASVPSQELEKRYEAIAALRNAIGKEIKLARPLDWLSYFIELGAALQAASNIEVPERRGELLREAVKLYNEVLDTIKGQQNAKLFNRILQWRALARARLGEDEKGHQGLIWLKQSELDFRLAIAKLDPDRDKNELFRLYSNLAHVLYSMARRKDSTTPVDLLKAANSAIETAFIIIGNEPFDNVDEQLEAHSHHALVLWRLGSFGNVVEAFAKSRAIYEKLLLSPVLKNKPNKLSNIKRSYALMLKDWAQKVPKKAAKPLLEKAAGLVNELRVVALADDDKKALKRCDDALADIQSGIHALAKKRFFNFWPFNRI
;
A
#
# COMPACT_ATOMS: atom_id res chain seq x y z
N MET A 1 -10.70 8.74 -27.79
CA MET A 1 -9.71 9.84 -27.69
C MET A 1 -10.47 11.11 -28.01
N ALA A 2 -10.10 12.25 -27.45
CA ALA A 2 -10.55 13.52 -28.02
C ALA A 2 -9.39 14.05 -28.89
N LEU A 3 -9.68 14.58 -30.06
CA LEU A 3 -8.68 15.39 -30.77
C LEU A 3 -8.84 16.85 -30.33
N ASP A 4 -7.80 17.69 -30.50
CA ASP A 4 -7.96 19.13 -30.29
C ASP A 4 -9.07 19.70 -31.20
N SER A 5 -9.60 20.87 -30.84
CA SER A 5 -10.74 21.48 -31.55
C SER A 5 -10.46 21.69 -33.05
N ASP A 6 -9.21 21.92 -33.45
CA ASP A 6 -8.82 22.15 -34.84
C ASP A 6 -8.71 20.83 -35.63
N SER A 7 -8.26 19.76 -34.97
CA SER A 7 -8.17 18.41 -35.51
C SER A 7 -9.56 17.77 -35.66
N LYS A 8 -10.47 17.95 -34.68
CA LYS A 8 -11.89 17.54 -34.82
C LYS A 8 -12.56 18.30 -35.95
N LYS A 9 -12.32 19.61 -36.08
CA LYS A 9 -12.82 20.42 -37.20
C LYS A 9 -12.29 19.92 -38.54
N THR A 10 -11.03 19.52 -38.60
CA THR A 10 -10.43 18.92 -39.80
C THR A 10 -11.08 17.59 -40.16
N LEU A 11 -11.39 16.73 -39.17
CA LEU A 11 -12.11 15.49 -39.41
C LEU A 11 -13.55 15.72 -39.88
N ARG A 12 -14.26 16.69 -39.30
CA ARG A 12 -15.60 17.08 -39.75
C ARG A 12 -15.58 17.57 -41.20
N GLN A 13 -14.61 18.41 -41.57
CA GLN A 13 -14.43 18.83 -42.96
C GLN A 13 -14.18 17.64 -43.89
N LYS A 14 -13.35 16.66 -43.48
CA LYS A 14 -13.15 15.44 -44.27
C LYS A 14 -14.43 14.63 -44.47
N VAL A 15 -15.27 14.55 -43.45
CA VAL A 15 -16.58 13.89 -43.54
C VAL A 15 -17.49 14.65 -44.51
N GLU A 16 -17.56 15.98 -44.42
CA GLU A 16 -18.35 16.82 -45.34
C GLU A 16 -17.88 16.69 -46.79
N ASP A 17 -16.56 16.72 -47.02
CA ASP A 17 -15.97 16.58 -48.36
C ASP A 17 -16.27 15.19 -48.95
N ALA A 18 -16.17 14.13 -48.13
CA ALA A 18 -16.46 12.76 -48.53
C ALA A 18 -17.97 12.55 -48.80
N ASP A 19 -18.85 13.15 -48.00
CA ASP A 19 -20.30 13.10 -48.22
C ASP A 19 -20.71 13.85 -49.50
N LEU A 20 -20.12 15.01 -49.75
CA LEU A 20 -20.30 15.74 -51.00
C LEU A 20 -19.82 14.90 -52.18
N ALA A 21 -18.63 14.28 -52.10
CA ALA A 21 -18.11 13.41 -53.14
C ALA A 21 -19.06 12.23 -53.41
N LEU A 22 -19.61 11.63 -52.37
CA LEU A 22 -20.59 10.55 -52.47
C LEU A 22 -21.90 11.02 -53.14
N SER A 23 -22.40 12.21 -52.81
CA SER A 23 -23.63 12.78 -53.39
C SER A 23 -23.57 12.92 -54.92
N LEU A 24 -22.35 13.11 -55.46
CA LEU A 24 -22.07 13.24 -56.89
C LEU A 24 -21.96 11.88 -57.60
N LYS A 25 -21.93 10.76 -56.87
CA LYS A 25 -21.84 9.41 -57.44
C LYS A 25 -23.17 8.69 -57.31
N LYS A 26 -23.73 8.23 -58.43
CA LYS A 26 -24.91 7.35 -58.42
C LYS A 26 -24.50 5.92 -58.72
N ARG A 27 -25.07 4.98 -57.96
CA ARG A 27 -24.84 3.54 -58.13
C ARG A 27 -25.16 3.04 -59.54
N ALA A 28 -26.20 3.60 -60.16
CA ALA A 28 -26.64 3.26 -61.52
C ALA A 28 -25.63 3.67 -62.60
N ASP A 29 -24.90 4.76 -62.37
CA ASP A 29 -23.99 5.35 -63.36
C ASP A 29 -22.61 4.70 -63.29
N ASN A 30 -22.09 4.51 -62.06
CA ASN A 30 -20.83 3.80 -61.83
C ASN A 30 -20.82 3.15 -60.45
N ASN A 31 -21.22 1.87 -60.41
CA ASN A 31 -21.33 1.08 -59.17
C ASN A 31 -20.00 0.98 -58.40
N THR A 32 -18.85 0.94 -59.08
CA THR A 32 -17.53 0.88 -58.43
C THR A 32 -17.18 2.22 -57.78
N ALA A 33 -17.30 3.33 -58.52
CA ALA A 33 -17.01 4.65 -57.98
C ALA A 33 -17.94 5.05 -56.83
N TRP A 34 -19.20 4.60 -56.88
CA TRP A 34 -20.14 4.75 -55.78
C TRP A 34 -19.70 3.97 -54.53
N ALA A 35 -19.24 2.73 -54.69
CA ALA A 35 -18.74 1.94 -53.56
C ALA A 35 -17.45 2.52 -52.96
N GLU A 36 -16.54 3.05 -53.78
CA GLU A 36 -15.33 3.72 -53.30
C GLU A 36 -15.65 4.97 -52.48
N ALA A 37 -16.60 5.80 -52.93
CA ALA A 37 -17.04 6.97 -52.16
C ALA A 37 -17.67 6.59 -50.79
N HIS A 38 -18.39 5.45 -50.71
CA HIS A 38 -18.85 4.93 -49.42
C HIS A 38 -17.70 4.52 -48.50
N ILE A 39 -16.61 3.96 -49.04
CA ILE A 39 -15.43 3.59 -48.24
C ILE A 39 -14.76 4.84 -47.68
N GLU A 40 -14.53 5.85 -48.52
CA GLU A 40 -13.90 7.12 -48.11
C GLU A 40 -14.71 7.82 -47.01
N LEU A 41 -16.04 7.90 -47.17
CA LEU A 41 -16.92 8.45 -46.14
C LEU A 41 -16.88 7.62 -44.85
N SER A 42 -16.88 6.29 -44.97
CA SER A 42 -16.85 5.41 -43.79
C SER A 42 -15.54 5.50 -43.02
N GLU A 43 -14.41 5.65 -43.71
CA GLU A 43 -13.10 5.86 -43.08
C GLU A 43 -13.01 7.24 -42.41
N ALA A 44 -13.57 8.29 -43.02
CA ALA A 44 -13.66 9.61 -42.41
C ALA A 44 -14.56 9.62 -41.16
N LEU A 45 -15.74 8.99 -41.25
CA LEU A 45 -16.67 8.84 -40.12
C LEU A 45 -16.09 8.00 -38.99
N LEU A 46 -15.36 6.92 -39.30
CA LEU A 46 -14.65 6.12 -38.30
C LEU A 46 -13.62 6.98 -37.53
N ALA A 47 -12.79 7.74 -38.24
CA ALA A 47 -11.81 8.62 -37.60
C ALA A 47 -12.48 9.70 -36.74
N LEU A 48 -13.61 10.26 -37.21
CA LEU A 48 -14.39 11.22 -36.43
C LEU A 48 -15.00 10.57 -35.18
N ALA A 49 -15.58 9.38 -35.29
CA ALA A 49 -16.16 8.63 -34.18
C ALA A 49 -15.12 8.26 -33.10
N ASP A 50 -13.89 7.92 -33.52
CA ASP A 50 -12.78 7.65 -32.60
C ASP A 50 -12.39 8.89 -31.78
N ALA A 51 -12.60 10.08 -32.36
CA ALA A 51 -12.31 11.38 -31.79
C ALA A 51 -13.47 12.02 -31.01
N GLU A 52 -14.69 11.50 -31.09
CA GLU A 52 -15.85 12.11 -30.43
C GLU A 52 -15.90 11.81 -28.92
N ASP A 53 -16.27 12.81 -28.13
CA ASP A 53 -16.34 12.68 -26.65
C ASP A 53 -17.72 12.16 -26.21
N SER A 54 -18.74 12.57 -26.95
CA SER A 54 -20.13 12.15 -26.76
C SER A 54 -20.29 10.73 -27.29
N ASP A 55 -20.74 9.82 -26.43
CA ASP A 55 -21.03 8.46 -26.86
C ASP A 55 -22.18 8.42 -27.87
N ASP A 56 -23.19 9.28 -27.74
CA ASP A 56 -24.29 9.34 -28.70
C ASP A 56 -23.79 9.71 -30.10
N ASP A 57 -22.95 10.74 -30.21
CA ASP A 57 -22.39 11.18 -31.50
C ASP A 57 -21.43 10.13 -32.07
N ALA A 58 -20.57 9.56 -31.22
CA ALA A 58 -19.65 8.51 -31.63
C ALA A 58 -20.41 7.27 -32.15
N LEU A 59 -21.42 6.78 -31.42
CA LEU A 59 -22.25 5.63 -31.79
C LEU A 59 -23.00 5.89 -33.10
N SER A 60 -23.51 7.12 -33.32
CA SER A 60 -24.14 7.51 -34.59
C SER A 60 -23.15 7.42 -35.76
N HIS A 61 -21.97 8.04 -35.63
CA HIS A 61 -20.94 8.00 -36.67
C HIS A 61 -20.44 6.58 -36.95
N TYR A 62 -20.25 5.74 -35.93
CA TYR A 62 -19.89 4.32 -36.14
C TYR A 62 -20.98 3.55 -36.89
N ASN A 63 -22.25 3.78 -36.57
CA ASN A 63 -23.35 3.12 -37.24
C ASN A 63 -23.42 3.53 -38.73
N GLU A 64 -23.22 4.81 -39.02
CA GLU A 64 -23.16 5.32 -40.39
C GLU A 64 -21.96 4.76 -41.17
N ALA A 65 -20.77 4.74 -40.55
CA ALA A 65 -19.58 4.13 -41.14
C ALA A 65 -19.77 2.63 -41.41
N ALA A 66 -20.35 1.89 -40.46
CA ALA A 66 -20.67 0.47 -40.63
C ALA A 66 -21.63 0.24 -41.81
N SER A 67 -22.66 1.08 -41.94
CA SER A 67 -23.60 1.04 -43.07
C SER A 67 -22.91 1.32 -44.42
N GLY A 68 -21.99 2.28 -44.47
CA GLY A 68 -21.22 2.59 -45.68
C GLY A 68 -20.31 1.44 -46.11
N PHE A 69 -19.59 0.82 -45.17
CA PHE A 69 -18.80 -0.38 -45.46
C PHE A 69 -19.66 -1.54 -45.97
N GLU A 70 -20.84 -1.78 -45.38
CA GLU A 70 -21.78 -2.80 -45.86
C GLU A 70 -22.25 -2.53 -47.30
N LYS A 71 -22.54 -1.27 -47.64
CA LYS A 71 -22.89 -0.86 -49.01
C LYS A 71 -21.76 -1.13 -49.98
N ALA A 72 -20.51 -0.84 -49.60
CA ALA A 72 -19.34 -1.14 -50.42
C ALA A 72 -19.14 -2.66 -50.63
N LEU A 73 -19.40 -3.47 -49.60
CA LEU A 73 -19.32 -4.94 -49.67
C LEU A 73 -20.42 -5.58 -50.52
N GLN A 74 -21.49 -4.87 -50.88
CA GLN A 74 -22.45 -5.33 -51.90
C GLN A 74 -21.85 -5.29 -53.32
N VAL A 75 -20.81 -4.49 -53.54
CA VAL A 75 -20.16 -4.28 -54.84
C VAL A 75 -18.86 -5.05 -54.93
N PHE A 76 -18.00 -4.87 -53.92
CA PHE A 76 -16.74 -5.59 -53.80
C PHE A 76 -16.97 -6.87 -53.02
N THR A 77 -16.79 -8.00 -53.70
CA THR A 77 -17.04 -9.33 -53.12
C THR A 77 -15.83 -10.20 -53.33
N ARG A 78 -15.78 -11.35 -52.65
CA ARG A 78 -14.75 -12.37 -52.89
C ARG A 78 -14.54 -12.70 -54.38
N LYS A 79 -15.62 -12.74 -55.18
CA LYS A 79 -15.56 -13.03 -56.62
C LYS A 79 -15.18 -11.80 -57.45
N ARG A 80 -15.43 -10.58 -56.95
CA ARG A 80 -15.27 -9.33 -57.66
C ARG A 80 -14.33 -8.41 -56.88
N ASN A 81 -13.07 -8.36 -57.32
CA ASN A 81 -11.99 -7.58 -56.72
C ASN A 81 -11.65 -8.02 -55.28
N PHE A 82 -11.06 -9.21 -55.17
CA PHE A 82 -10.70 -9.87 -53.90
C PHE A 82 -9.85 -8.99 -52.97
N SER A 83 -8.86 -8.28 -53.50
CA SER A 83 -7.95 -7.44 -52.70
C SER A 83 -8.70 -6.31 -52.01
N ARG A 84 -9.59 -5.61 -52.75
CA ARG A 84 -10.39 -4.52 -52.19
C ARG A 84 -11.40 -5.05 -51.18
N TRP A 85 -12.06 -6.18 -51.48
CA TRP A 85 -12.98 -6.86 -50.55
C TRP A 85 -12.30 -7.19 -49.20
N GLY A 86 -11.09 -7.77 -49.23
CA GLY A 86 -10.34 -8.07 -48.01
C GLY A 86 -9.97 -6.83 -47.21
N GLY A 87 -9.50 -5.76 -47.87
CA GLY A 87 -9.17 -4.49 -47.22
C GLY A 87 -10.40 -3.83 -46.57
N ILE A 88 -11.55 -3.81 -47.25
CA ILE A 88 -12.80 -3.27 -46.69
C ILE A 88 -13.22 -4.06 -45.45
N ILE A 89 -13.09 -5.40 -45.45
CA ILE A 89 -13.42 -6.20 -44.27
C ILE A 89 -12.52 -5.85 -43.08
N VAL A 90 -11.22 -5.62 -43.30
CA VAL A 90 -10.29 -5.18 -42.23
C VAL A 90 -10.75 -3.83 -41.65
N SER A 91 -11.03 -2.83 -42.49
CA SER A 91 -11.53 -1.51 -42.04
C SER A 91 -12.90 -1.59 -41.36
N TYR A 92 -13.82 -2.40 -41.91
CA TYR A 92 -15.14 -2.61 -41.34
C TYR A 92 -15.05 -3.29 -39.97
N VAL A 93 -14.23 -4.31 -39.81
CA VAL A 93 -14.05 -5.00 -38.52
C VAL A 93 -13.39 -4.10 -37.49
N ARG A 94 -12.48 -3.21 -37.90
CA ARG A 94 -11.95 -2.14 -37.05
C ARG A 94 -13.06 -1.21 -36.55
N CYS A 95 -13.93 -0.75 -37.45
CA CYS A 95 -15.11 0.04 -37.11
C CYS A 95 -16.03 -0.71 -36.13
N LEU A 96 -16.34 -1.98 -36.42
CA LEU A 96 -17.17 -2.82 -35.56
C LEU A 96 -16.56 -3.00 -34.17
N ARG A 97 -15.23 -3.11 -34.06
CA ARG A 97 -14.53 -3.22 -32.79
C ARG A 97 -14.62 -1.94 -31.97
N ASN A 98 -14.29 -0.80 -32.56
CA ASN A 98 -14.34 0.49 -31.86
C ASN A 98 -15.78 0.84 -31.46
N TYR A 99 -16.75 0.53 -32.33
CA TYR A 99 -18.18 0.63 -32.02
C TYR A 99 -18.58 -0.25 -30.84
N ALA A 100 -18.21 -1.54 -30.86
CA ALA A 100 -18.55 -2.48 -29.79
C ALA A 100 -17.98 -2.06 -28.42
N LEU A 101 -16.79 -1.44 -28.39
CA LEU A 101 -16.17 -0.97 -27.15
C LEU A 101 -16.90 0.23 -26.52
N ARG A 102 -17.73 0.97 -27.29
CA ARG A 102 -18.57 2.06 -26.74
C ARG A 102 -20.00 1.64 -26.45
N GLU A 103 -20.58 0.74 -27.25
CA GLU A 103 -21.98 0.30 -27.08
C GLU A 103 -22.16 -0.65 -25.88
N GLU A 104 -21.14 -1.46 -25.58
CA GLU A 104 -21.16 -2.53 -24.58
C GLU A 104 -22.33 -3.54 -24.74
N GLY A 105 -22.42 -4.52 -23.83
CA GLY A 105 -23.52 -5.50 -23.80
C GLY A 105 -23.48 -6.61 -24.86
N GLU A 106 -24.59 -7.36 -24.98
CA GLU A 106 -24.65 -8.55 -25.83
C GLU A 106 -24.51 -8.25 -27.33
N ILE A 107 -25.02 -7.09 -27.78
CA ILE A 107 -24.95 -6.66 -29.18
C ILE A 107 -23.49 -6.40 -29.58
N ALA A 108 -22.72 -5.72 -28.73
CA ALA A 108 -21.28 -5.52 -28.91
C ALA A 108 -20.52 -6.86 -29.05
N ILE A 109 -20.82 -7.84 -28.20
CA ILE A 109 -20.21 -9.19 -28.27
C ILE A 109 -20.54 -9.87 -29.60
N LEU A 110 -21.79 -9.82 -30.06
CA LEU A 110 -22.21 -10.38 -31.34
C LEU A 110 -21.50 -9.69 -32.51
N ARG A 111 -21.33 -8.37 -32.44
CA ARG A 111 -20.63 -7.57 -33.44
C ARG A 111 -19.16 -7.98 -33.57
N LEU A 112 -18.46 -8.16 -32.45
CA LEU A 112 -17.07 -8.67 -32.43
C LEU A 112 -16.97 -10.11 -32.97
N LYS A 113 -17.90 -11.00 -32.57
CA LYS A 113 -17.96 -12.39 -33.08
C LYS A 113 -18.22 -12.43 -34.60
N ARG A 114 -19.09 -11.54 -35.10
CA ARG A 114 -19.32 -11.35 -36.54
C ARG A 114 -18.04 -10.89 -37.23
N GLY A 115 -17.32 -9.94 -36.65
CA GLY A 115 -16.05 -9.47 -37.18
C GLY A 115 -15.01 -10.58 -37.32
N LEU A 116 -14.85 -11.43 -36.30
CA LEU A 116 -13.97 -12.61 -36.38
C LEU A 116 -14.38 -13.56 -37.52
N SER A 117 -15.68 -13.81 -37.70
CA SER A 117 -16.16 -14.66 -38.79
C SER A 117 -15.83 -14.08 -40.17
N LEU A 118 -15.89 -12.76 -40.33
CA LEU A 118 -15.54 -12.08 -41.58
C LEU A 118 -14.04 -12.16 -41.85
N LEU A 119 -13.20 -11.90 -40.83
CA LEU A 119 -11.74 -12.03 -40.94
C LEU A 119 -11.31 -13.47 -41.28
N ASP A 120 -11.96 -14.48 -40.69
CA ASP A 120 -11.72 -15.88 -41.02
C ASP A 120 -12.10 -16.22 -42.47
N GLU A 121 -13.19 -15.66 -42.98
CA GLU A 121 -13.61 -15.84 -44.37
C GLU A 121 -12.56 -15.28 -45.34
N VAL A 122 -12.08 -14.06 -45.10
CA VAL A 122 -11.02 -13.44 -45.90
C VAL A 122 -9.73 -14.25 -45.82
N CYS A 123 -9.33 -14.65 -44.61
CA CYS A 123 -8.09 -15.40 -44.39
C CYS A 123 -8.11 -16.77 -45.10
N ARG A 124 -9.23 -17.50 -45.06
CA ARG A 124 -9.38 -18.78 -45.78
C ARG A 124 -9.37 -18.61 -47.30
N ALA A 125 -9.82 -17.46 -47.80
CA ALA A 125 -9.87 -17.18 -49.22
C ALA A 125 -8.54 -16.63 -49.79
N LEU A 126 -7.59 -16.24 -48.93
CA LEU A 126 -6.25 -15.80 -49.34
C LEU A 126 -5.46 -16.92 -50.04
N PRO A 127 -4.81 -16.64 -51.19
CA PRO A 127 -3.93 -17.61 -51.85
C PRO A 127 -2.76 -18.03 -50.96
N LYS A 128 -2.44 -19.33 -50.87
CA LYS A 128 -1.29 -19.81 -50.06
C LYS A 128 0.08 -19.27 -50.51
N LYS A 129 0.21 -18.85 -51.78
CA LYS A 129 1.47 -18.37 -52.39
C LYS A 129 1.59 -16.84 -52.53
N LYS A 130 0.54 -16.07 -52.19
CA LYS A 130 0.49 -14.60 -52.35
C LYS A 130 -0.37 -13.98 -51.24
N GLY A 131 -0.05 -12.77 -50.76
CA GLY A 131 -0.85 -12.09 -49.72
C GLY A 131 -0.41 -12.39 -48.29
N ALA A 132 0.88 -12.63 -48.07
CA ALA A 132 1.45 -12.76 -46.72
C ALA A 132 1.21 -11.48 -45.90
N PHE A 133 1.44 -10.31 -46.51
CA PHE A 133 1.15 -9.02 -45.89
C PHE A 133 -0.33 -8.88 -45.49
N ASP A 134 -1.26 -9.18 -46.41
CA ASP A 134 -2.71 -9.14 -46.12
C ASP A 134 -3.10 -10.11 -44.99
N ARG A 135 -2.49 -11.30 -44.95
CA ARG A 135 -2.67 -12.26 -43.86
C ARG A 135 -2.22 -11.66 -42.53
N ALA A 136 -1.07 -10.98 -42.50
CA ALA A 136 -0.60 -10.34 -41.28
C ALA A 136 -1.54 -9.24 -40.80
N LEU A 137 -2.07 -8.38 -41.69
CA LEU A 137 -3.05 -7.36 -41.32
C LEU A 137 -4.32 -7.98 -40.72
N ILE A 138 -4.83 -9.06 -41.32
CA ILE A 138 -5.99 -9.79 -40.79
C ILE A 138 -5.69 -10.38 -39.41
N LEU A 139 -4.51 -10.97 -39.22
CA LEU A 139 -4.10 -11.54 -37.94
C LEU A 139 -3.96 -10.46 -36.85
N THR A 140 -3.39 -9.31 -37.19
CA THR A 140 -3.32 -8.14 -36.30
C THR A 140 -4.73 -7.69 -35.88
N GLU A 141 -5.66 -7.55 -36.81
CA GLU A 141 -7.06 -7.20 -36.47
C GLU A 141 -7.76 -8.30 -35.66
N LYS A 142 -7.50 -9.58 -35.95
CA LYS A 142 -8.00 -10.69 -35.10
C LYS A 142 -7.47 -10.57 -33.68
N GLY A 143 -6.19 -10.25 -33.51
CA GLY A 143 -5.57 -9.99 -32.21
C GLY A 143 -6.30 -8.89 -31.44
N HIS A 144 -6.57 -7.75 -32.09
CA HIS A 144 -7.32 -6.65 -31.48
C HIS A 144 -8.75 -7.03 -31.12
N VAL A 145 -9.44 -7.81 -31.95
CA VAL A 145 -10.81 -8.28 -31.67
C VAL A 145 -10.83 -9.30 -30.52
N TYR A 146 -9.85 -10.20 -30.44
CA TYR A 146 -9.72 -11.11 -29.30
C TYR A 146 -9.45 -10.37 -27.99
N ARG A 147 -8.59 -9.35 -28.03
CA ARG A 147 -8.35 -8.47 -26.86
C ARG A 147 -9.64 -7.75 -26.42
N ALA A 148 -10.38 -7.14 -27.36
CA ALA A 148 -11.66 -6.50 -27.05
C ALA A 148 -12.69 -7.48 -26.47
N LEU A 149 -12.80 -8.68 -27.04
CA LEU A 149 -13.65 -9.74 -26.48
C LEU A 149 -13.22 -10.16 -25.08
N SER A 150 -11.93 -10.11 -24.77
CA SER A 150 -11.44 -10.43 -23.41
C SER A 150 -11.93 -9.44 -22.36
N ASP A 151 -12.28 -8.21 -22.76
CA ASP A 151 -12.72 -7.15 -21.86
C ASP A 151 -14.25 -7.14 -21.67
N ILE A 152 -15.04 -7.64 -22.65
CA ILE A 152 -16.52 -7.58 -22.60
C ILE A 152 -17.25 -8.94 -22.65
N ASP A 153 -16.63 -10.02 -23.14
CA ASP A 153 -17.26 -11.35 -23.28
C ASP A 153 -16.86 -12.29 -22.13
N PHE A 154 -17.60 -12.22 -21.02
CA PHE A 154 -17.37 -13.04 -19.84
C PHE A 154 -17.87 -14.50 -19.96
N SER A 155 -18.37 -14.91 -21.12
CA SER A 155 -18.79 -16.31 -21.37
C SER A 155 -17.60 -17.28 -21.49
N ARG A 156 -16.39 -16.74 -21.70
CA ARG A 156 -15.12 -17.50 -21.71
C ARG A 156 -14.12 -16.88 -20.75
N PRO A 157 -13.15 -17.66 -20.24
CA PRO A 157 -12.07 -17.11 -19.45
C PRO A 157 -11.29 -16.05 -20.24
N ARG A 158 -11.05 -14.90 -19.60
CA ARG A 158 -10.27 -13.79 -20.18
C ARG A 158 -8.89 -14.23 -20.67
N GLU A 159 -8.23 -15.10 -19.91
CA GLU A 159 -6.93 -15.69 -20.25
C GLU A 159 -6.92 -16.39 -21.61
N GLU A 160 -7.96 -17.18 -21.92
CA GLU A 160 -8.06 -17.89 -23.21
C GLU A 160 -8.13 -16.89 -24.37
N ARG A 161 -8.91 -15.82 -24.22
CA ARG A 161 -9.04 -14.76 -25.24
C ARG A 161 -7.73 -14.00 -25.43
N LEU A 162 -7.03 -13.66 -24.35
CA LEU A 162 -5.75 -12.98 -24.44
C LEU A 162 -4.67 -13.86 -25.06
N LYS A 163 -4.67 -15.18 -24.82
CA LYS A 163 -3.77 -16.12 -25.51
C LYS A 163 -4.01 -16.18 -27.01
N LEU A 164 -5.28 -16.26 -27.43
CA LEU A 164 -5.64 -16.16 -28.85
C LEU A 164 -5.21 -14.83 -29.48
N ALA A 165 -5.30 -13.73 -28.72
CA ALA A 165 -4.82 -12.43 -29.17
C ALA A 165 -3.29 -12.43 -29.36
N LEU A 166 -2.56 -12.94 -28.38
CA LEU A 166 -1.10 -13.02 -28.40
C LEU A 166 -0.60 -13.92 -29.55
N ASP A 167 -1.22 -15.07 -29.76
CA ASP A 167 -0.90 -15.98 -30.87
C ASP A 167 -1.12 -15.31 -32.23
N ALA A 168 -2.24 -14.59 -32.39
CA ALA A 168 -2.54 -13.88 -33.63
C ALA A 168 -1.50 -12.77 -33.91
N PHE A 169 -1.11 -11.99 -32.89
CA PHE A 169 -0.06 -10.99 -33.04
C PHE A 169 1.31 -11.62 -33.33
N ASN A 170 1.67 -12.71 -32.66
CA ASN A 170 2.92 -13.43 -32.92
C ASN A 170 3.00 -13.97 -34.35
N GLU A 171 1.90 -14.54 -34.88
CA GLU A 171 1.84 -14.99 -36.27
C GLU A 171 1.96 -13.79 -37.24
N ALA A 172 1.30 -12.67 -36.94
CA ALA A 172 1.42 -11.45 -37.74
C ALA A 172 2.86 -10.90 -37.74
N ILE A 173 3.50 -10.81 -36.58
CA ILE A 173 4.89 -10.36 -36.39
C ILE A 173 5.86 -11.27 -37.14
N ALA A 174 5.63 -12.59 -37.15
CA ALA A 174 6.49 -13.53 -37.88
C ALA A 174 6.41 -13.36 -39.41
N ILE A 175 5.27 -12.87 -39.91
CA ILE A 175 5.06 -12.61 -41.34
C ILE A 175 5.58 -11.22 -41.73
N LEU A 176 5.34 -10.21 -40.88
CA LEU A 176 5.82 -8.85 -41.07
C LEU A 176 7.33 -8.81 -40.86
N ARG A 177 8.09 -8.48 -41.91
CA ARG A 177 9.54 -8.30 -41.79
C ARG A 177 9.84 -6.90 -41.25
N ALA A 178 10.61 -6.82 -40.16
CA ALA A 178 10.99 -5.58 -39.51
C ALA A 178 11.59 -4.51 -40.45
N LYS A 179 12.29 -4.91 -41.53
CA LYS A 179 12.91 -3.98 -42.49
C LYS A 179 12.05 -3.61 -43.70
N GLU A 180 10.92 -4.29 -43.92
CA GLU A 180 10.09 -4.09 -45.12
C GLU A 180 8.73 -3.45 -44.77
N ASN A 181 8.17 -3.74 -43.59
CA ASN A 181 6.84 -3.27 -43.16
C ASN A 181 6.90 -2.69 -41.75
N PHE A 182 7.86 -1.80 -41.53
CA PHE A 182 8.26 -1.28 -40.23
C PHE A 182 7.09 -0.79 -39.36
N HIS A 183 6.28 0.13 -39.90
CA HIS A 183 5.12 0.70 -39.21
C HIS A 183 4.16 -0.37 -38.68
N TYR A 184 3.67 -1.26 -39.56
CA TYR A 184 2.74 -2.33 -39.19
C TYR A 184 3.37 -3.35 -38.23
N TRP A 185 4.67 -3.61 -38.38
CA TRP A 185 5.40 -4.50 -37.50
C TRP A 185 5.50 -3.92 -36.10
N SER A 186 5.92 -2.66 -35.94
CA SER A 186 6.04 -1.99 -34.64
C SER A 186 4.69 -1.89 -33.92
N LEU A 187 3.59 -1.63 -34.65
CA LEU A 187 2.23 -1.66 -34.11
C LEU A 187 1.81 -3.06 -33.63
N ALA A 188 2.13 -4.11 -34.39
CA ALA A 188 1.82 -5.48 -33.98
C ALA A 188 2.64 -5.90 -32.74
N VAL A 189 3.92 -5.50 -32.69
CA VAL A 189 4.81 -5.75 -31.55
C VAL A 189 4.32 -5.02 -30.30
N SER A 190 3.93 -3.74 -30.40
CA SER A 190 3.38 -3.00 -29.25
C SER A 190 2.03 -3.54 -28.79
N ALA A 191 1.15 -3.95 -29.72
CA ALA A 191 -0.11 -4.61 -29.38
C ALA A 191 0.10 -5.96 -28.68
N SER A 192 1.08 -6.74 -29.14
CA SER A 192 1.51 -7.97 -28.46
C SER A 192 2.04 -7.69 -27.06
N ALA A 193 2.79 -6.61 -26.86
CA ALA A 193 3.29 -6.20 -25.54
C ALA A 193 2.14 -5.88 -24.57
N LEU A 194 1.13 -5.15 -25.04
CA LEU A 194 -0.07 -4.83 -24.26
C LEU A 194 -0.80 -6.10 -23.81
N VAL A 195 -0.96 -7.09 -24.71
CA VAL A 195 -1.61 -8.36 -24.38
C VAL A 195 -0.79 -9.17 -23.36
N ALA A 196 0.53 -9.24 -23.52
CA ALA A 196 1.42 -9.90 -22.56
C ALA A 196 1.33 -9.24 -21.17
N ALA A 197 1.34 -7.90 -21.11
CA ALA A 197 1.15 -7.18 -19.85
C ALA A 197 -0.24 -7.40 -19.22
N GLN A 198 -1.28 -7.63 -20.03
CA GLN A 198 -2.62 -7.99 -19.54
C GLN A 198 -2.68 -9.43 -19.00
N LEU A 199 -2.02 -10.38 -19.68
CA LEU A 199 -1.90 -11.77 -19.21
C LEU A 199 -1.18 -11.83 -17.85
N ALA A 200 -0.07 -11.11 -17.72
CA ALA A 200 0.69 -11.07 -16.46
C ALA A 200 -0.10 -10.60 -15.23
N ARG A 201 -1.21 -9.88 -15.42
CA ARG A 201 -2.06 -9.38 -14.31
C ARG A 201 -3.09 -10.40 -13.84
N ILE A 202 -3.32 -11.45 -14.62
CA ILE A 202 -4.31 -12.49 -14.33
C ILE A 202 -3.68 -13.87 -14.11
N GLU A 203 -2.47 -14.09 -14.62
CA GLU A 203 -1.75 -15.36 -14.48
C GLU A 203 -1.07 -15.51 -13.10
N PRO A 204 -0.78 -16.76 -12.66
CA PRO A 204 0.04 -17.01 -11.47
C PRO A 204 1.42 -16.35 -11.55
N VAL A 205 2.03 -16.09 -10.39
CA VAL A 205 3.27 -15.32 -10.24
C VAL A 205 4.40 -15.80 -11.16
N GLU A 206 4.58 -17.12 -11.31
CA GLU A 206 5.66 -17.68 -12.12
C GLU A 206 5.52 -17.32 -13.60
N LYS A 207 4.30 -17.45 -14.16
CA LYS A 207 4.05 -17.11 -15.57
C LYS A 207 3.92 -15.61 -15.79
N ALA A 208 3.37 -14.90 -14.80
CA ALA A 208 3.30 -13.44 -14.81
C ALA A 208 4.69 -12.81 -14.96
N ARG A 209 5.74 -13.44 -14.41
CA ARG A 209 7.12 -12.99 -14.60
C ARG A 209 7.55 -13.05 -16.06
N ASP A 210 7.35 -14.20 -16.71
CA ASP A 210 7.73 -14.42 -18.11
C ASP A 210 6.94 -13.51 -19.05
N ASP A 211 5.64 -13.34 -18.80
CA ASP A 211 4.78 -12.43 -19.57
C ASP A 211 5.17 -10.96 -19.41
N LEU A 212 5.61 -10.53 -18.22
CA LEU A 212 6.14 -9.18 -18.00
C LEU A 212 7.47 -8.97 -18.72
N ASP A 213 8.38 -9.94 -18.65
CA ASP A 213 9.67 -9.85 -19.34
C ASP A 213 9.46 -9.79 -20.87
N LEU A 214 8.54 -10.59 -21.41
CA LEU A 214 8.11 -10.50 -22.81
C LEU A 214 7.48 -9.14 -23.13
N ALA A 215 6.57 -8.63 -22.29
CA ALA A 215 5.94 -7.33 -22.51
C ALA A 215 6.98 -6.20 -22.57
N ILE A 216 7.93 -6.18 -21.62
CA ILE A 216 9.00 -5.18 -21.54
C ILE A 216 9.88 -5.23 -22.80
N GLU A 217 10.34 -6.43 -23.21
CA GLU A 217 11.14 -6.61 -24.42
C GLU A 217 10.41 -6.05 -25.66
N ARG A 218 9.11 -6.38 -25.79
CA ARG A 218 8.29 -5.96 -26.93
C ARG A 218 8.02 -4.45 -26.92
N PHE A 219 7.77 -3.84 -25.76
CA PHE A 219 7.64 -2.38 -25.66
C PHE A 219 8.94 -1.68 -26.04
N GLU A 220 10.08 -2.09 -25.46
CA GLU A 220 11.41 -1.53 -25.80
C GLU A 220 11.71 -1.69 -27.29
N THR A 221 11.38 -2.85 -27.87
CA THR A 221 11.53 -3.12 -29.30
C THR A 221 10.67 -2.20 -30.15
N ALA A 222 9.37 -2.10 -29.89
CA ALA A 222 8.48 -1.25 -30.66
C ALA A 222 8.88 0.24 -30.59
N LEU A 223 9.26 0.71 -29.39
CA LEU A 223 9.65 2.11 -29.16
C LEU A 223 10.98 2.48 -29.85
N ASN A 224 11.93 1.55 -29.96
CA ASN A 224 13.16 1.76 -30.75
C ASN A 224 12.90 1.90 -32.26
N TYR A 225 11.72 1.48 -32.69
CA TYR A 225 11.30 1.40 -34.06
C TYR A 225 10.06 2.26 -34.34
N PHE A 226 9.84 3.32 -33.57
CA PHE A 226 8.94 4.40 -33.96
C PHE A 226 9.80 5.62 -34.34
N ASP A 227 9.71 6.05 -35.60
CA ASP A 227 10.32 7.30 -36.06
C ASP A 227 9.41 8.50 -35.70
N GLU A 228 9.94 9.72 -35.64
CA GLU A 228 9.18 10.94 -35.25
C GLU A 228 7.92 11.18 -36.09
N ASP A 229 7.95 10.84 -37.38
CA ASP A 229 6.83 11.01 -38.33
C ASP A 229 5.81 9.86 -38.30
N ASP A 230 6.11 8.74 -37.62
CA ASP A 230 5.39 7.46 -37.76
C ASP A 230 4.97 6.84 -36.41
N GLN A 231 4.95 7.66 -35.36
CA GLN A 231 4.54 7.25 -34.01
C GLN A 231 3.05 6.85 -33.96
N PRO A 232 2.68 5.87 -33.12
CA PRO A 232 1.27 5.59 -32.88
C PRO A 232 0.61 6.83 -32.28
N GLN A 233 -0.65 7.07 -32.67
CA GLN A 233 -1.43 8.20 -32.15
C GLN A 233 -1.48 8.21 -30.59
N ASP A 234 -1.43 7.03 -29.97
CA ASP A 234 -1.43 6.80 -28.52
C ASP A 234 -0.05 6.42 -27.94
N ILE A 235 1.05 7.00 -28.40
CA ILE A 235 2.39 6.67 -27.87
C ILE A 235 2.51 6.88 -26.34
N SER A 236 1.79 7.86 -25.80
CA SER A 236 1.72 8.09 -24.34
C SER A 236 1.17 6.87 -23.59
N TYR A 237 0.17 6.19 -24.16
CA TYR A 237 -0.40 4.98 -23.57
C TYR A 237 0.58 3.79 -23.62
N VAL A 238 1.37 3.68 -24.70
CA VAL A 238 2.42 2.66 -24.83
C VAL A 238 3.48 2.84 -23.74
N TYR A 239 3.98 4.06 -23.54
CA TYR A 239 4.91 4.36 -22.46
C TYR A 239 4.32 4.12 -21.06
N PHE A 240 3.05 4.48 -20.85
CA PHE A 240 2.35 4.23 -19.58
C PHE A 240 2.26 2.73 -19.25
N GLU A 241 1.84 1.90 -20.20
CA GLU A 241 1.72 0.45 -19.98
C GLU A 241 3.09 -0.23 -19.84
N MET A 242 4.13 0.27 -20.54
CA MET A 242 5.52 -0.14 -20.32
C MET A 242 5.98 0.19 -18.89
N GLY A 243 5.72 1.41 -18.42
CA GLY A 243 6.04 1.83 -17.04
C GLY A 243 5.36 0.94 -15.99
N ARG A 244 4.08 0.59 -16.20
CA ARG A 244 3.36 -0.34 -15.33
C ARG A 244 3.94 -1.75 -15.35
N ALA A 245 4.30 -2.28 -16.52
CA ALA A 245 4.92 -3.59 -16.64
C ALA A 245 6.28 -3.64 -15.92
N LEU A 246 7.12 -2.62 -16.11
CA LEU A 246 8.41 -2.48 -15.43
C LEU A 246 8.25 -2.39 -13.91
N MET A 247 7.30 -1.58 -13.42
CA MET A 247 7.03 -1.43 -11.99
C MET A 247 6.54 -2.76 -11.37
N GLN A 248 5.60 -3.45 -12.04
CA GLN A 248 5.11 -4.75 -11.59
C GLN A 248 6.26 -5.76 -11.53
N ARG A 249 7.10 -5.82 -12.57
CA ARG A 249 8.25 -6.73 -12.61
C ARG A 249 9.28 -6.41 -11.53
N ALA A 250 9.54 -5.13 -11.28
CA ALA A 250 10.48 -4.66 -10.27
C ALA A 250 10.08 -5.09 -8.85
N THR A 251 8.78 -5.09 -8.55
CA THR A 251 8.24 -5.42 -7.23
C THR A 251 8.06 -6.92 -6.97
N MET A 252 8.18 -7.77 -7.99
CA MET A 252 8.15 -9.23 -7.84
C MET A 252 9.44 -9.80 -7.23
N ASP A 253 10.54 -9.05 -7.29
CA ASP A 253 11.81 -9.43 -6.68
C ASP A 253 11.88 -8.88 -5.25
N THR A 254 12.53 -9.62 -4.34
CA THR A 254 12.76 -9.17 -2.94
C THR A 254 14.25 -9.25 -2.63
N PRO A 255 14.96 -8.11 -2.47
CA PRO A 255 14.45 -6.73 -2.58
C PRO A 255 14.04 -6.36 -4.02
N ALA A 256 13.24 -5.29 -4.15
CA ALA A 256 12.76 -4.82 -5.44
C ALA A 256 13.92 -4.41 -6.37
N ASN A 257 13.77 -4.66 -7.67
CA ASN A 257 14.79 -4.34 -8.66
C ASN A 257 14.82 -2.83 -8.96
N LEU A 258 15.81 -2.13 -8.40
CA LEU A 258 15.94 -0.68 -8.54
C LEU A 258 16.17 -0.20 -9.97
N GLY A 259 16.91 -0.97 -10.78
CA GLY A 259 17.14 -0.61 -12.19
C GLY A 259 15.86 -0.66 -13.02
N LEU A 260 14.99 -1.65 -12.76
CA LEU A 260 13.67 -1.71 -13.40
C LEU A 260 12.74 -0.59 -12.90
N MET A 261 12.82 -0.22 -11.63
CA MET A 261 12.05 0.90 -11.08
C MET A 261 12.46 2.25 -11.71
N GLU A 262 13.77 2.47 -11.93
CA GLU A 262 14.27 3.67 -12.63
C GLU A 262 13.76 3.71 -14.08
N LYS A 263 13.79 2.58 -14.79
CA LYS A 263 13.20 2.48 -16.13
C LYS A 263 11.69 2.75 -16.11
N ALA A 264 10.97 2.26 -15.11
CA ALA A 264 9.52 2.49 -14.97
C ALA A 264 9.20 3.98 -14.83
N LEU A 265 9.92 4.68 -13.95
CA LEU A 265 9.80 6.13 -13.78
C LEU A 265 10.12 6.87 -15.07
N LYS A 266 11.15 6.45 -15.81
CA LYS A 266 11.49 7.05 -17.11
C LYS A 266 10.39 6.85 -18.15
N ALA A 267 9.77 5.66 -18.18
CA ALA A 267 8.64 5.39 -19.07
C ALA A 267 7.43 6.26 -18.71
N PHE A 268 7.10 6.43 -17.42
CA PHE A 268 6.03 7.35 -17.01
C PHE A 268 6.33 8.81 -17.35
N GLU A 269 7.59 9.24 -17.22
CA GLU A 269 8.02 10.59 -17.62
C GLU A 269 7.85 10.82 -19.13
N ASN A 270 8.24 9.83 -19.96
CA ASN A 270 8.00 9.87 -21.41
C ASN A 270 6.52 9.83 -21.76
N SER A 271 5.72 9.05 -21.02
CA SER A 271 4.26 9.04 -21.16
C SER A 271 3.67 10.42 -20.89
N SER A 272 4.10 11.09 -19.81
CA SER A 272 3.67 12.44 -19.47
C SER A 272 4.12 13.47 -20.51
N ALA A 273 5.35 13.35 -21.05
CA ALA A 273 5.87 14.28 -22.04
C ALA A 273 5.17 14.18 -23.41
N THR A 274 4.65 12.99 -23.73
CA THR A 274 3.90 12.71 -24.96
C THR A 274 2.38 12.77 -24.75
N PHE A 275 1.94 13.04 -23.53
CA PHE A 275 0.52 13.17 -23.20
C PHE A 275 -0.02 14.44 -23.85
N LYS A 276 -0.95 14.29 -24.78
CA LYS A 276 -1.66 15.42 -25.38
C LYS A 276 -2.85 15.74 -24.48
N ASP A 277 -2.93 16.98 -24.01
CA ASP A 277 -4.04 17.46 -23.19
C ASP A 277 -5.30 17.56 -24.05
N ASP A 278 -6.02 16.43 -24.15
CA ASP A 278 -7.25 16.29 -24.93
C ASP A 278 -8.50 16.33 -24.04
N GLY A 279 -8.36 16.64 -22.76
CA GLY A 279 -9.46 16.59 -21.79
C GLY A 279 -9.72 15.21 -21.18
N SER A 280 -8.91 14.17 -21.47
CA SER A 280 -8.99 12.85 -20.83
C SER A 280 -8.48 12.87 -19.38
N VAL A 281 -9.29 13.43 -18.49
CA VAL A 281 -9.02 13.50 -17.04
C VAL A 281 -8.72 12.12 -16.45
N HIS A 282 -9.39 11.06 -16.94
CA HIS A 282 -9.16 9.69 -16.47
C HIS A 282 -7.77 9.16 -16.83
N ALA A 283 -7.28 9.40 -18.05
CA ALA A 283 -5.96 8.91 -18.46
C ALA A 283 -4.84 9.63 -17.68
N LEU A 284 -4.95 10.96 -17.56
CA LEU A 284 -4.00 11.75 -16.78
C LEU A 284 -4.01 11.36 -15.30
N SER A 285 -5.19 11.19 -14.71
CA SER A 285 -5.34 10.74 -13.32
C SER A 285 -4.68 9.39 -13.08
N ARG A 286 -4.86 8.42 -13.99
CA ARG A 286 -4.21 7.11 -13.89
C ARG A 286 -2.69 7.20 -14.01
N LEU A 287 -2.19 7.98 -14.97
CA LEU A 287 -0.75 8.22 -15.13
C LEU A 287 -0.13 8.83 -13.86
N GLN A 288 -0.74 9.89 -13.32
CA GLN A 288 -0.26 10.54 -12.09
C GLN A 288 -0.28 9.58 -10.89
N ASN A 289 -1.36 8.81 -10.72
CA ASN A 289 -1.48 7.86 -9.60
C ASN A 289 -0.41 6.75 -9.66
N GLU A 290 -0.17 6.16 -10.84
CA GLU A 290 0.82 5.10 -11.03
C GLU A 290 2.25 5.65 -10.92
N THR A 291 2.50 6.86 -11.41
CA THR A 291 3.80 7.53 -11.26
C THR A 291 4.12 7.80 -9.79
N ALA A 292 3.14 8.31 -9.03
CA ALA A 292 3.27 8.54 -7.59
C ALA A 292 3.53 7.21 -6.84
N LEU A 293 2.80 6.15 -7.17
CA LEU A 293 3.02 4.82 -6.58
C LEU A 293 4.43 4.30 -6.85
N ALA A 294 4.94 4.45 -8.08
CA ALA A 294 6.30 4.06 -8.43
C ALA A 294 7.35 4.84 -7.63
N LEU A 295 7.16 6.15 -7.47
CA LEU A 295 8.03 6.99 -6.65
C LEU A 295 8.05 6.53 -5.19
N ALA A 296 6.88 6.24 -4.61
CA ALA A 296 6.75 5.77 -3.23
C ALA A 296 7.41 4.39 -3.01
N LEU A 297 7.25 3.47 -3.96
CA LEU A 297 7.91 2.16 -3.91
C LEU A 297 9.43 2.28 -4.06
N PHE A 298 9.89 3.20 -4.91
CA PHE A 298 11.31 3.47 -5.09
C PHE A 298 11.93 4.09 -3.83
N ALA A 299 11.23 5.01 -3.17
CA ALA A 299 11.66 5.66 -1.93
C ALA A 299 11.95 4.66 -0.82
N GLN A 300 11.17 3.58 -0.70
CA GLN A 300 11.36 2.54 0.33
C GLN A 300 12.70 1.80 0.25
N GLN A 301 13.40 1.91 -0.88
CA GLN A 301 14.68 1.25 -1.14
C GLN A 301 15.86 2.21 -1.24
N LYS A 302 15.63 3.50 -0.99
CA LYS A 302 16.67 4.54 -1.02
C LYS A 302 17.07 4.95 0.40
N ASP A 303 18.19 5.64 0.51
CA ASP A 303 18.56 6.30 1.75
C ASP A 303 17.51 7.36 2.14
N ARG A 304 17.55 7.79 3.40
CA ARG A 304 16.54 8.69 3.97
C ARG A 304 16.33 9.97 3.15
N ASP A 305 17.40 10.63 2.72
CA ASP A 305 17.30 11.95 2.09
C ASP A 305 16.69 11.81 0.68
N SER A 306 17.17 10.82 -0.08
CA SER A 306 16.59 10.45 -1.38
C SER A 306 15.12 9.99 -1.25
N ALA A 307 14.79 9.24 -0.19
CA ALA A 307 13.44 8.76 0.04
C ALA A 307 12.45 9.91 0.32
N ILE A 308 12.86 10.92 1.10
CA ILE A 308 12.05 12.12 1.36
C ILE A 308 11.75 12.85 0.04
N GLU A 309 12.76 13.10 -0.81
CA GLU A 309 12.57 13.80 -2.08
C GLU A 309 11.56 13.07 -2.99
N LEU A 310 11.68 11.74 -3.10
CA LEU A 310 10.78 10.91 -3.90
C LEU A 310 9.35 10.91 -3.35
N LEU A 311 9.19 10.82 -2.03
CA LEU A 311 7.87 10.87 -1.38
C LEU A 311 7.22 12.24 -1.50
N GLU A 312 7.97 13.34 -1.44
CA GLU A 312 7.43 14.68 -1.67
C GLU A 312 6.90 14.86 -3.11
N LYS A 313 7.62 14.33 -4.11
CA LYS A 313 7.14 14.28 -5.51
C LYS A 313 5.87 13.44 -5.64
N SER A 314 5.82 12.27 -4.98
CA SER A 314 4.63 11.42 -4.96
C SER A 314 3.42 12.14 -4.35
N VAL A 315 3.59 12.78 -3.19
CA VAL A 315 2.55 13.57 -2.50
C VAL A 315 2.04 14.71 -3.39
N ALA A 316 2.93 15.40 -4.11
CA ALA A 316 2.54 16.46 -5.04
C ALA A 316 1.66 15.94 -6.18
N LEU A 317 2.01 14.80 -6.77
CA LEU A 317 1.20 14.14 -7.81
C LEU A 317 -0.16 13.70 -7.28
N TYR A 318 -0.24 13.09 -6.08
CA TYR A 318 -1.52 12.71 -5.49
C TYR A 318 -2.43 13.91 -5.21
N ARG A 319 -1.87 15.04 -4.73
CA ARG A 319 -2.64 16.27 -4.53
C ARG A 319 -3.18 16.84 -5.84
N SER A 320 -2.32 16.92 -6.87
CA SER A 320 -2.75 17.33 -8.22
C SER A 320 -3.88 16.44 -8.74
N ASN A 321 -3.77 15.13 -8.55
CA ASN A 321 -4.76 14.16 -9.00
C ASN A 321 -6.08 14.26 -8.23
N ILE A 322 -6.03 14.52 -6.92
CA ILE A 322 -7.22 14.81 -6.11
C ILE A 322 -7.96 16.04 -6.66
N ASP A 323 -7.23 17.10 -7.01
CA ASP A 323 -7.84 18.32 -7.55
C ASP A 323 -8.46 18.08 -8.94
N LEU A 324 -7.86 17.23 -9.78
CA LEU A 324 -8.43 16.80 -11.06
C LEU A 324 -9.73 16.00 -10.90
N LEU A 325 -9.82 15.14 -9.88
CA LEU A 325 -10.94 14.20 -9.70
C LEU A 325 -12.12 14.77 -8.90
N LYS A 326 -11.90 15.78 -8.04
CA LYS A 326 -12.94 16.35 -7.16
C LYS A 326 -14.21 16.80 -7.90
N ASP A 327 -14.05 17.32 -9.11
CA ASP A 327 -15.15 17.89 -9.90
C ASP A 327 -15.88 16.84 -10.77
N LYS A 328 -15.44 15.58 -10.75
CA LYS A 328 -15.94 14.53 -11.65
C LYS A 328 -16.81 13.46 -10.98
N SER A 329 -17.14 13.63 -9.69
CA SER A 329 -17.89 12.63 -8.90
C SER A 329 -17.23 11.23 -8.83
N GLU A 330 -15.93 11.13 -9.13
CA GLU A 330 -15.14 9.90 -9.17
C GLU A 330 -14.78 9.41 -7.77
N THR A 331 -15.78 8.92 -7.02
CA THR A 331 -15.66 8.62 -5.59
C THR A 331 -14.65 7.49 -5.33
N LEU A 332 -14.62 6.46 -6.18
CA LEU A 332 -13.68 5.33 -6.03
C LEU A 332 -12.24 5.76 -6.34
N GLY A 333 -12.03 6.54 -7.42
CA GLY A 333 -10.72 7.06 -7.78
C GLY A 333 -10.15 7.97 -6.70
N LEU A 334 -10.97 8.89 -6.17
CA LEU A 334 -10.59 9.76 -5.05
C LEU A 334 -10.20 8.94 -3.81
N ALA A 335 -10.97 7.92 -3.45
CA ALA A 335 -10.67 7.09 -2.29
C ALA A 335 -9.30 6.40 -2.40
N MET A 336 -8.98 5.85 -3.58
CA MET A 336 -7.66 5.24 -3.84
C MET A 336 -6.53 6.26 -3.76
N THR A 337 -6.69 7.43 -4.39
CA THR A 337 -5.68 8.50 -4.39
C THR A 337 -5.44 9.05 -2.98
N TYR A 338 -6.50 9.31 -2.20
CA TYR A 338 -6.39 9.71 -0.81
C TYR A 338 -5.71 8.64 0.06
N GLY A 339 -6.02 7.37 -0.16
CA GLY A 339 -5.45 6.27 0.60
C GLY A 339 -3.94 6.12 0.39
N ASN A 340 -3.49 6.28 -0.86
CA ASN A 340 -2.08 6.25 -1.20
C ASN A 340 -1.35 7.51 -0.72
N LEU A 341 -1.95 8.69 -0.85
CA LEU A 341 -1.45 9.93 -0.25
C LEU A 341 -1.22 9.77 1.26
N GLY A 342 -2.18 9.17 1.96
CA GLY A 342 -2.09 8.91 3.40
C GLY A 342 -0.93 7.99 3.81
N LYS A 343 -0.64 6.96 3.01
CA LYS A 343 0.51 6.07 3.20
C LYS A 343 1.82 6.82 3.08
N ASP A 344 1.98 7.62 2.03
CA ASP A 344 3.21 8.37 1.78
C ASP A 344 3.45 9.45 2.84
N LEU A 345 2.40 10.14 3.27
CA LEU A 345 2.47 11.09 4.38
C LEU A 345 2.84 10.41 5.70
N THR A 346 2.39 9.16 5.92
CA THR A 346 2.79 8.37 7.10
C THR A 346 4.29 8.02 7.05
N GLN A 347 4.83 7.68 5.87
CA GLN A 347 6.27 7.47 5.68
C GLN A 347 7.07 8.74 5.90
N LEU A 348 6.64 9.88 5.32
CA LEU A 348 7.26 11.19 5.56
C LEU A 348 7.25 11.57 7.04
N ALA A 349 6.14 11.33 7.74
CA ALA A 349 6.07 11.57 9.19
C ALA A 349 7.12 10.74 9.96
N ASN A 350 7.34 9.48 9.58
CA ASN A 350 8.36 8.63 10.21
C ASN A 350 9.79 9.11 9.93
N PHE A 351 10.01 9.87 8.86
CA PHE A 351 11.30 10.50 8.56
C PHE A 351 11.47 11.88 9.21
N ALA A 352 10.47 12.46 9.87
CA ALA A 352 10.61 13.78 10.47
C ALA A 352 11.61 13.76 11.65
N SER A 353 12.55 14.72 11.67
CA SER A 353 13.52 14.87 12.78
C SER A 353 12.94 15.63 13.98
N VAL A 354 11.85 16.38 13.76
CA VAL A 354 11.29 17.32 14.73
C VAL A 354 9.86 16.89 15.08
N PRO A 355 9.51 16.73 16.37
CA PRO A 355 8.18 16.26 16.77
C PRO A 355 7.01 17.10 16.24
N SER A 356 7.18 18.41 16.06
CA SER A 356 6.13 19.27 15.50
C SER A 356 5.86 18.99 14.02
N GLN A 357 6.91 18.76 13.23
CA GLN A 357 6.79 18.40 11.81
C GLN A 357 6.25 16.99 11.64
N GLU A 358 6.70 16.06 12.50
CA GLU A 358 6.15 14.70 12.56
C GLU A 358 4.63 14.77 12.77
N LEU A 359 4.19 15.50 13.81
CA LEU A 359 2.79 15.61 14.15
C LEU A 359 1.95 16.25 13.04
N GLU A 360 2.44 17.31 12.40
CA GLU A 360 1.78 17.94 11.25
C GLU A 360 1.55 16.93 10.12
N LYS A 361 2.59 16.19 9.72
CA LYS A 361 2.49 15.16 8.68
C LYS A 361 1.57 14.01 9.09
N ARG A 362 1.56 13.62 10.37
CA ARG A 362 0.60 12.62 10.87
C ARG A 362 -0.84 13.10 10.75
N TYR A 363 -1.13 14.37 11.04
CA TYR A 363 -2.48 14.91 10.85
C TYR A 363 -2.90 14.98 9.38
N GLU A 364 -1.99 15.37 8.49
CA GLU A 364 -2.25 15.31 7.04
C GLU A 364 -2.56 13.87 6.60
N ALA A 365 -1.77 12.89 7.05
CA ALA A 365 -1.98 11.47 6.75
C ALA A 365 -3.34 10.98 7.26
N ILE A 366 -3.70 11.31 8.51
CA ILE A 366 -4.99 10.97 9.11
C ILE A 366 -6.15 11.57 8.30
N ALA A 367 -6.04 12.84 7.87
CA ALA A 367 -7.08 13.48 7.07
C ALA A 367 -7.26 12.80 5.71
N ALA A 368 -6.15 12.48 5.02
CA ALA A 368 -6.19 11.76 3.74
C ALA A 368 -6.81 10.36 3.91
N LEU A 369 -6.36 9.58 4.89
CA LEU A 369 -6.87 8.22 5.12
C LEU A 369 -8.35 8.19 5.53
N ARG A 370 -8.83 9.21 6.26
CA ARG A 370 -10.28 9.35 6.54
C ARG A 370 -11.10 9.54 5.27
N ASN A 371 -10.61 10.35 4.33
CA ASN A 371 -11.26 10.52 3.03
C ASN A 371 -11.20 9.26 2.16
N ALA A 372 -10.20 8.39 2.38
CA ALA A 372 -10.05 7.13 1.67
C ALA A 372 -11.04 6.05 2.13
N ILE A 373 -11.41 6.03 3.42
CA ILE A 373 -12.19 4.93 4.03
C ILE A 373 -13.70 5.24 3.91
N GLY A 374 -14.25 4.96 2.73
CA GLY A 374 -15.68 5.09 2.41
C GLY A 374 -16.42 3.75 2.22
N LYS A 375 -17.74 3.78 2.01
CA LYS A 375 -18.55 2.58 1.73
C LYS A 375 -18.27 2.02 0.34
N GLU A 376 -17.97 2.89 -0.61
CA GLU A 376 -17.73 2.58 -2.02
C GLU A 376 -16.47 1.72 -2.18
N ILE A 377 -15.34 2.15 -1.61
CA ILE A 377 -14.09 1.39 -1.62
C ILE A 377 -14.25 0.06 -0.84
N LYS A 378 -15.03 0.04 0.24
CA LYS A 378 -15.28 -1.17 1.04
C LYS A 378 -15.97 -2.26 0.22
N LEU A 379 -16.90 -1.88 -0.64
CA LEU A 379 -17.61 -2.80 -1.54
C LEU A 379 -16.75 -3.18 -2.75
N ALA A 380 -16.12 -2.21 -3.41
CA ALA A 380 -15.41 -2.43 -4.67
C ALA A 380 -14.02 -3.04 -4.48
N ARG A 381 -13.31 -2.65 -3.41
CA ARG A 381 -11.89 -2.98 -3.16
C ARG A 381 -11.65 -3.26 -1.67
N PRO A 382 -12.25 -4.32 -1.09
CA PRO A 382 -12.23 -4.59 0.35
C PRO A 382 -10.82 -4.76 0.93
N LEU A 383 -9.85 -5.25 0.15
CA LEU A 383 -8.46 -5.37 0.57
C LEU A 383 -7.76 -4.00 0.69
N ASP A 384 -8.03 -3.08 -0.24
CA ASP A 384 -7.49 -1.71 -0.18
C ASP A 384 -8.13 -0.93 0.96
N TRP A 385 -9.46 -1.05 1.14
CA TRP A 385 -10.15 -0.48 2.29
C TRP A 385 -9.53 -0.94 3.62
N LEU A 386 -9.28 -2.25 3.76
CA LEU A 386 -8.61 -2.81 4.93
C LEU A 386 -7.17 -2.29 5.07
N SER A 387 -6.43 -2.15 3.97
CA SER A 387 -5.08 -1.59 4.01
C SER A 387 -5.08 -0.14 4.49
N TYR A 388 -5.94 0.72 3.94
CA TYR A 388 -6.06 2.12 4.38
C TYR A 388 -6.53 2.24 5.82
N PHE A 389 -7.42 1.35 6.25
CA PHE A 389 -7.82 1.23 7.63
C PHE A 389 -6.65 0.96 8.59
N ILE A 390 -5.80 -0.01 8.25
CA ILE A 390 -4.64 -0.37 9.07
C ILE A 390 -3.72 0.83 9.21
N GLU A 391 -3.46 1.52 8.10
CA GLU A 391 -2.63 2.72 8.07
C GLU A 391 -3.25 3.86 8.88
N LEU A 392 -4.57 4.05 8.84
CA LEU A 392 -5.24 5.07 9.66
C LEU A 392 -5.09 4.76 11.15
N GLY A 393 -5.29 3.51 11.55
CA GLY A 393 -5.11 3.06 12.93
C GLY A 393 -3.66 3.24 13.42
N ALA A 394 -2.67 3.00 12.54
CA ALA A 394 -1.26 3.24 12.84
C ALA A 394 -0.96 4.74 12.97
N ALA A 395 -1.42 5.57 12.04
CA ALA A 395 -1.23 7.01 12.05
C ALA A 395 -1.87 7.67 13.29
N LEU A 396 -3.10 7.27 13.65
CA LEU A 396 -3.79 7.73 14.86
C LEU A 396 -3.00 7.41 16.13
N GLN A 397 -2.53 6.17 16.29
CA GLN A 397 -1.75 5.77 17.46
C GLN A 397 -0.41 6.49 17.53
N ALA A 398 0.29 6.60 16.40
CA ALA A 398 1.58 7.27 16.36
C ALA A 398 1.45 8.77 16.67
N ALA A 399 0.43 9.45 16.14
CA ALA A 399 0.12 10.83 16.51
C ALA A 399 -0.20 10.95 18.01
N SER A 400 -0.98 10.00 18.56
CA SER A 400 -1.34 9.99 19.98
C SER A 400 -0.11 9.90 20.91
N ASN A 401 0.96 9.23 20.48
CA ASN A 401 2.17 9.04 21.29
C ASN A 401 2.97 10.33 21.48
N ILE A 402 2.90 11.27 20.53
CA ILE A 402 3.64 12.54 20.55
C ILE A 402 2.76 13.73 20.95
N GLU A 403 1.46 13.51 21.07
CA GLU A 403 0.47 14.57 21.33
C GLU A 403 0.18 14.79 22.82
N VAL A 404 -0.42 15.93 23.18
CA VAL A 404 -0.85 16.22 24.56
C VAL A 404 -2.00 15.31 25.01
N PRO A 405 -2.18 15.04 26.32
CA PRO A 405 -3.14 14.05 26.81
C PRO A 405 -4.57 14.23 26.32
N GLU A 406 -5.05 15.47 26.21
CA GLU A 406 -6.41 15.79 25.78
C GLU A 406 -6.68 15.31 24.35
N ARG A 407 -5.80 15.69 23.42
CA ARG A 407 -5.89 15.33 22.00
C ARG A 407 -5.54 13.86 21.75
N ARG A 408 -4.56 13.31 22.48
CA ARG A 408 -4.27 11.87 22.47
C ARG A 408 -5.51 11.03 22.75
N GLY A 409 -6.29 11.40 23.78
CA GLY A 409 -7.52 10.68 24.12
C GLY A 409 -8.55 10.66 23.00
N GLU A 410 -8.70 11.77 22.25
CA GLU A 410 -9.59 11.83 21.09
C GLU A 410 -9.15 10.86 19.98
N LEU A 411 -7.87 10.91 19.61
CA LEU A 411 -7.28 10.05 18.57
C LEU A 411 -7.39 8.56 18.91
N LEU A 412 -7.11 8.18 20.17
CA LEU A 412 -7.20 6.80 20.61
C LEU A 412 -8.65 6.29 20.64
N ARG A 413 -9.62 7.11 21.06
CA ARG A 413 -11.04 6.71 21.03
C ARG A 413 -11.53 6.51 19.60
N GLU A 414 -11.07 7.34 18.66
CA GLU A 414 -11.35 7.14 17.24
C GLU A 414 -10.74 5.83 16.73
N ALA A 415 -9.46 5.56 17.03
CA ALA A 415 -8.80 4.30 16.67
C ALA A 415 -9.58 3.08 17.22
N VAL A 416 -10.07 3.14 18.47
CA VAL A 416 -10.90 2.07 19.04
C VAL A 416 -12.22 1.90 18.30
N LYS A 417 -12.90 2.97 17.89
CA LYS A 417 -14.14 2.89 17.09
C LYS A 417 -13.86 2.22 15.74
N LEU A 418 -12.79 2.64 15.07
CA LEU A 418 -12.30 2.07 13.83
C LEU A 418 -12.02 0.55 13.98
N TYR A 419 -11.27 0.14 14.99
CA TYR A 419 -11.00 -1.29 15.25
C TYR A 419 -12.26 -2.10 15.51
N ASN A 420 -13.28 -1.54 16.16
CA ASN A 420 -14.56 -2.21 16.32
C ASN A 420 -15.23 -2.45 14.96
N GLU A 421 -15.30 -1.44 14.10
CA GLU A 421 -15.94 -1.56 12.78
C GLU A 421 -15.29 -2.64 11.92
N VAL A 422 -13.95 -2.72 11.92
CA VAL A 422 -13.27 -3.77 11.15
C VAL A 422 -13.47 -5.13 11.76
N LEU A 423 -13.38 -5.28 13.08
CA LEU A 423 -13.65 -6.56 13.74
C LEU A 423 -15.07 -7.06 13.46
N ASP A 424 -16.05 -6.17 13.40
CA ASP A 424 -17.43 -6.50 13.00
C ASP A 424 -17.51 -6.92 11.53
N THR A 425 -16.73 -6.27 10.65
CA THR A 425 -16.68 -6.55 9.21
C THR A 425 -16.02 -7.90 8.89
N ILE A 426 -14.92 -8.23 9.58
CA ILE A 426 -14.16 -9.47 9.34
C ILE A 426 -14.64 -10.64 10.22
N LYS A 427 -15.69 -10.42 11.03
CA LYS A 427 -16.27 -11.45 11.89
C LYS A 427 -16.74 -12.64 11.04
N GLY A 428 -16.26 -13.85 11.39
CA GLY A 428 -16.60 -15.08 10.67
C GLY A 428 -15.77 -15.34 9.41
N GLN A 429 -14.87 -14.44 9.01
CA GLN A 429 -13.92 -14.71 7.94
C GLN A 429 -12.77 -15.59 8.41
N GLN A 430 -12.21 -16.43 7.52
CA GLN A 430 -11.06 -17.30 7.81
C GLN A 430 -9.72 -16.53 7.78
N ASN A 431 -9.60 -15.42 8.51
CA ASN A 431 -8.35 -14.68 8.65
C ASN A 431 -8.01 -14.40 10.12
N ALA A 432 -7.66 -15.48 10.84
CA ALA A 432 -7.33 -15.43 12.27
C ALA A 432 -6.15 -14.49 12.58
N LYS A 433 -5.16 -14.42 11.68
CA LYS A 433 -3.99 -13.54 11.85
C LYS A 433 -4.38 -12.07 11.85
N LEU A 434 -5.16 -11.63 10.86
CA LEU A 434 -5.66 -10.26 10.79
C LEU A 434 -6.54 -9.92 12.00
N PHE A 435 -7.44 -10.82 12.37
CA PHE A 435 -8.32 -10.63 13.53
C PHE A 435 -7.51 -10.41 14.81
N ASN A 436 -6.50 -11.25 15.05
CA ASN A 436 -5.62 -11.14 16.22
C ASN A 436 -4.83 -9.83 16.22
N ARG A 437 -4.34 -9.40 15.04
CA ARG A 437 -3.59 -8.15 14.89
C ARG A 437 -4.45 -6.93 15.22
N ILE A 438 -5.70 -6.91 14.77
CA ILE A 438 -6.63 -5.82 15.07
C ILE A 438 -7.01 -5.80 16.56
N LEU A 439 -7.22 -6.97 17.17
CA LEU A 439 -7.41 -7.05 18.63
C LEU A 439 -6.21 -6.48 19.39
N GLN A 440 -4.98 -6.80 18.97
CA GLN A 440 -3.76 -6.29 19.59
C GLN A 440 -3.70 -4.76 19.50
N TRP A 441 -3.94 -4.16 18.33
CA TRP A 441 -3.93 -2.70 18.18
C TRP A 441 -5.04 -2.02 18.98
N ARG A 442 -6.24 -2.61 19.02
CA ARG A 442 -7.34 -2.11 19.86
C ARG A 442 -6.99 -2.20 21.35
N ALA A 443 -6.36 -3.29 21.77
CA ALA A 443 -5.91 -3.48 23.14
C ALA A 443 -4.89 -2.42 23.55
N LEU A 444 -3.91 -2.12 22.70
CA LEU A 444 -2.91 -1.08 22.95
C LEU A 444 -3.55 0.31 23.07
N ALA A 445 -4.47 0.66 22.16
CA ALA A 445 -5.17 1.94 22.22
C ALA A 445 -6.02 2.08 23.50
N ARG A 446 -6.73 1.01 23.89
CA ARG A 446 -7.50 0.94 25.15
C ARG A 446 -6.60 0.98 26.38
N ALA A 447 -5.45 0.31 26.36
CA ALA A 447 -4.49 0.34 27.46
C ALA A 447 -4.05 1.78 27.74
N ARG A 448 -3.68 2.49 26.67
CA ARG A 448 -3.21 3.87 26.76
C ARG A 448 -4.30 4.84 27.24
N LEU A 449 -5.54 4.70 26.74
CA LEU A 449 -6.70 5.43 27.27
C LEU A 449 -6.90 5.16 28.76
N GLY A 450 -6.78 3.91 29.18
CA GLY A 450 -6.98 3.51 30.56
C GLY A 450 -5.91 3.99 31.55
N GLU A 451 -4.71 4.26 31.07
CA GLU A 451 -3.61 4.86 31.82
C GLU A 451 -3.77 6.37 31.99
N ASP A 452 -4.22 7.04 30.93
CA ASP A 452 -4.37 8.50 30.92
C ASP A 452 -5.69 8.95 31.60
N GLU A 453 -6.76 8.19 31.46
CA GLU A 453 -8.06 8.50 32.06
C GLU A 453 -8.15 8.08 33.55
N LYS A 454 -8.55 9.03 34.40
CA LYS A 454 -8.75 8.81 35.84
C LYS A 454 -10.14 8.25 36.13
N GLY A 455 -10.29 7.62 37.29
CA GLY A 455 -11.57 7.12 37.79
C GLY A 455 -12.10 5.92 36.99
N HIS A 456 -13.38 5.59 37.18
CA HIS A 456 -13.96 4.33 36.72
C HIS A 456 -13.79 4.06 35.22
N GLN A 457 -13.85 5.10 34.39
CA GLN A 457 -13.72 4.97 32.93
C GLN A 457 -12.35 4.41 32.50
N GLY A 458 -11.25 4.90 33.09
CA GLY A 458 -9.93 4.37 32.77
C GLY A 458 -9.77 2.89 33.14
N LEU A 459 -10.41 2.46 34.23
CA LEU A 459 -10.43 1.04 34.61
C LEU A 459 -11.23 0.19 33.61
N ILE A 460 -12.34 0.71 33.06
CA ILE A 460 -13.10 0.02 32.00
C ILE A 460 -12.21 -0.20 30.78
N TRP A 461 -11.48 0.82 30.35
CA TRP A 461 -10.57 0.69 29.21
C TRP A 461 -9.49 -0.36 29.43
N LEU A 462 -8.86 -0.39 30.60
CA LEU A 462 -7.85 -1.41 30.92
C LEU A 462 -8.45 -2.82 30.96
N LYS A 463 -9.65 -3.01 31.52
CA LYS A 463 -10.34 -4.31 31.51
C LYS A 463 -10.70 -4.77 30.10
N GLN A 464 -11.13 -3.85 29.23
CA GLN A 464 -11.38 -4.15 27.83
C GLN A 464 -10.10 -4.48 27.07
N SER A 465 -9.00 -3.80 27.37
CA SER A 465 -7.67 -4.10 26.84
C SER A 465 -7.20 -5.50 27.27
N GLU A 466 -7.36 -5.86 28.55
CA GLU A 466 -7.06 -7.19 29.06
C GLU A 466 -7.84 -8.28 28.30
N LEU A 467 -9.14 -8.05 28.09
CA LEU A 467 -10.00 -8.97 27.34
C LEU A 467 -9.51 -9.15 25.89
N ASP A 468 -9.16 -8.06 25.20
CA ASP A 468 -8.67 -8.11 23.83
C ASP A 468 -7.36 -8.91 23.73
N PHE A 469 -6.41 -8.70 24.65
CA PHE A 469 -5.17 -9.47 24.69
C PHE A 469 -5.44 -10.96 24.95
N ARG A 470 -6.31 -11.30 25.89
CA ARG A 470 -6.68 -12.70 26.17
C ARG A 470 -7.35 -13.37 24.97
N LEU A 471 -8.23 -12.65 24.27
CA LEU A 471 -8.88 -13.16 23.05
C LEU A 471 -7.88 -13.39 21.92
N ALA A 472 -6.89 -12.51 21.76
CA ALA A 472 -5.83 -12.69 20.77
C ALA A 472 -4.94 -13.90 21.11
N ILE A 473 -4.53 -14.05 22.37
CA ILE A 473 -3.73 -15.17 22.87
C ILE A 473 -4.45 -16.52 22.64
N ALA A 474 -5.74 -16.59 22.94
CA ALA A 474 -6.52 -17.82 22.85
C ALA A 474 -6.63 -18.41 21.42
N LYS A 475 -6.25 -17.65 20.40
CA LYS A 475 -6.31 -18.05 18.99
C LYS A 475 -4.95 -18.39 18.38
N LEU A 476 -3.86 -18.26 19.13
CA LEU A 476 -2.51 -18.54 18.65
C LEU A 476 -2.05 -19.93 19.07
N ASP A 477 -1.19 -20.52 18.25
CA ASP A 477 -0.57 -21.82 18.51
C ASP A 477 0.72 -21.62 19.32
N PRO A 478 0.84 -22.19 20.54
CA PRO A 478 2.03 -22.06 21.39
C PRO A 478 3.34 -22.51 20.75
N ASP A 479 3.30 -23.46 19.83
CA ASP A 479 4.49 -24.01 19.19
C ASP A 479 4.88 -23.23 17.95
N ARG A 480 3.90 -22.66 17.22
CA ARG A 480 4.12 -21.93 15.96
C ARG A 480 4.26 -20.42 16.11
N ASP A 481 3.59 -19.83 17.10
CA ASP A 481 3.43 -18.37 17.23
C ASP A 481 4.19 -17.78 18.44
N LYS A 482 5.29 -18.42 18.87
CA LYS A 482 6.05 -18.07 20.08
C LYS A 482 6.35 -16.58 20.22
N ASN A 483 6.84 -15.93 19.16
CA ASN A 483 7.20 -14.50 19.19
C ASN A 483 5.99 -13.58 19.38
N GLU A 484 4.85 -13.92 18.75
CA GLU A 484 3.62 -13.14 18.90
C GLU A 484 3.03 -13.35 20.30
N LEU A 485 3.03 -14.59 20.80
CA LEU A 485 2.62 -14.90 22.16
C LEU A 485 3.48 -14.19 23.20
N PHE A 486 4.80 -14.16 23.04
CA PHE A 486 5.71 -13.40 23.90
C PHE A 486 5.29 -11.93 23.99
N ARG A 487 5.04 -11.29 22.85
CA ARG A 487 4.57 -9.89 22.79
C ARG A 487 3.22 -9.70 23.47
N LEU A 488 2.25 -10.56 23.19
CA LEU A 488 0.91 -10.46 23.76
C LEU A 488 0.89 -10.69 25.28
N TYR A 489 1.64 -11.67 25.79
CA TYR A 489 1.76 -11.89 27.24
C TYR A 489 2.51 -10.77 27.94
N SER A 490 3.56 -10.21 27.31
CA SER A 490 4.28 -9.05 27.84
C SER A 490 3.38 -7.81 27.94
N ASN A 491 2.56 -7.55 26.91
CA ASN A 491 1.59 -6.46 26.91
C ASN A 491 0.43 -6.70 27.88
N LEU A 492 -0.07 -7.94 27.98
CA LEU A 492 -1.08 -8.32 28.96
C LEU A 492 -0.58 -8.03 30.38
N ALA A 493 0.67 -8.39 30.68
CA ALA A 493 1.26 -8.07 31.97
C ALA A 493 1.36 -6.56 32.22
N HIS A 494 1.65 -5.77 31.18
CA HIS A 494 1.65 -4.31 31.26
C HIS A 494 0.28 -3.76 31.66
N VAL A 495 -0.79 -4.22 31.00
CA VAL A 495 -2.15 -3.81 31.34
C VAL A 495 -2.50 -4.18 32.79
N LEU A 496 -2.20 -5.42 33.21
CA LEU A 496 -2.45 -5.89 34.57
C LEU A 496 -1.67 -5.06 35.61
N TYR A 497 -0.41 -4.75 35.33
CA TYR A 497 0.40 -3.86 36.15
C TYR A 497 -0.16 -2.44 36.22
N SER A 498 -0.58 -1.88 35.08
CA SER A 498 -1.23 -0.57 35.01
C SER A 498 -2.50 -0.54 35.84
N MET A 499 -3.35 -1.58 35.79
CA MET A 499 -4.52 -1.72 36.67
C MET A 499 -4.15 -1.80 38.16
N ALA A 500 -3.09 -2.55 38.50
CA ALA A 500 -2.64 -2.68 39.89
C ALA A 500 -2.13 -1.37 40.49
N ARG A 501 -1.57 -0.48 39.65
CA ARG A 501 -1.00 0.80 40.10
C ARG A 501 -2.02 1.91 40.29
N ARG A 502 -3.26 1.71 39.89
CA ARG A 502 -4.28 2.72 40.03
C ARG A 502 -4.67 2.90 41.49
N LYS A 503 -4.94 4.15 41.88
CA LYS A 503 -5.37 4.49 43.24
C LYS A 503 -6.70 3.83 43.63
N ASP A 504 -7.57 3.58 42.65
CA ASP A 504 -8.88 2.96 42.80
C ASP A 504 -8.85 1.43 42.63
N SER A 505 -7.68 0.81 42.60
CA SER A 505 -7.53 -0.65 42.50
C SER A 505 -7.91 -1.32 43.83
N THR A 506 -8.87 -2.24 43.79
CA THR A 506 -9.30 -3.01 44.98
C THR A 506 -8.53 -4.31 45.18
N THR A 507 -7.87 -4.82 44.14
CA THR A 507 -7.11 -6.09 44.16
C THR A 507 -5.70 -5.94 43.58
N PRO A 508 -4.91 -4.92 43.99
CA PRO A 508 -3.62 -4.62 43.36
C PRO A 508 -2.61 -5.76 43.49
N VAL A 509 -2.64 -6.52 44.59
CA VAL A 509 -1.71 -7.65 44.80
C VAL A 509 -2.01 -8.81 43.86
N ASP A 510 -3.29 -9.14 43.65
CA ASP A 510 -3.68 -10.24 42.75
C ASP A 510 -3.39 -9.88 41.29
N LEU A 511 -3.61 -8.63 40.92
CA LEU A 511 -3.24 -8.11 39.60
C LEU A 511 -1.73 -8.15 39.36
N LEU A 512 -0.93 -7.82 40.37
CA LEU A 512 0.53 -7.94 40.28
C LEU A 512 1.00 -9.40 40.17
N LYS A 513 0.34 -10.34 40.87
CA LYS A 513 0.61 -11.78 40.73
C LYS A 513 0.28 -12.25 39.32
N ALA A 514 -0.89 -11.86 38.79
CA ALA A 514 -1.30 -12.18 37.43
C ALA A 514 -0.35 -11.57 36.39
N ALA A 515 0.10 -10.33 36.59
CA ALA A 515 1.11 -9.69 35.75
C ALA A 515 2.44 -10.46 35.76
N ASN A 516 2.90 -10.90 36.94
CA ASN A 516 4.11 -11.72 37.05
C ASN A 516 3.96 -13.05 36.31
N SER A 517 2.85 -13.76 36.51
CA SER A 517 2.57 -15.01 35.82
C SER A 517 2.52 -14.84 34.30
N ALA A 518 1.93 -13.74 33.79
CA ALA A 518 1.90 -13.46 32.36
C ALA A 518 3.32 -13.24 31.79
N ILE A 519 4.19 -12.50 32.47
CA ILE A 519 5.57 -12.29 32.00
C ILE A 519 6.41 -13.57 32.10
N GLU A 520 6.27 -14.34 33.19
CA GLU A 520 6.92 -15.64 33.31
C GLU A 520 6.47 -16.58 32.19
N THR A 521 5.18 -16.59 31.85
CA THR A 521 4.66 -17.36 30.71
C THR A 521 5.29 -16.90 29.40
N ALA A 522 5.42 -15.58 29.17
CA ALA A 522 6.11 -15.06 27.98
C ALA A 522 7.54 -15.64 27.87
N PHE A 523 8.32 -15.57 28.95
CA PHE A 523 9.70 -16.10 28.96
C PHE A 523 9.77 -17.62 28.87
N ILE A 524 8.78 -18.36 29.39
CA ILE A 524 8.72 -19.82 29.25
C ILE A 524 8.48 -20.22 27.78
N ILE A 525 7.57 -19.53 27.08
CA ILE A 525 7.22 -19.82 25.68
C ILE A 525 8.44 -19.70 24.77
N ILE A 526 9.27 -18.68 25.01
CA ILE A 526 10.45 -18.42 24.19
C ILE A 526 11.67 -19.23 24.63
N GLY A 527 11.73 -19.61 25.91
CA GLY A 527 12.81 -20.38 26.48
C GLY A 527 14.18 -19.73 26.26
N ASN A 528 15.13 -20.50 25.75
CA ASN A 528 16.48 -20.05 25.38
C ASN A 528 16.64 -19.81 23.87
N GLU A 529 15.56 -19.82 23.09
CA GLU A 529 15.63 -19.61 21.65
C GLU A 529 16.03 -18.16 21.33
N PRO A 530 16.78 -17.93 20.23
CA PRO A 530 17.11 -16.59 19.79
C PRO A 530 15.83 -15.84 19.42
N PHE A 531 15.63 -14.68 20.03
CA PHE A 531 14.48 -13.82 19.78
C PHE A 531 14.82 -12.71 18.80
N ASP A 532 13.97 -12.51 17.79
CA ASP A 532 14.23 -11.60 16.68
C ASP A 532 14.39 -10.14 17.14
N ASN A 533 13.64 -9.72 18.16
CA ASN A 533 13.64 -8.33 18.64
C ASN A 533 14.21 -8.20 20.06
N VAL A 534 15.51 -7.99 20.14
CA VAL A 534 16.23 -7.84 21.41
C VAL A 534 15.71 -6.66 22.25
N ASP A 535 15.13 -5.63 21.63
CA ASP A 535 14.55 -4.50 22.36
C ASP A 535 13.24 -4.83 23.07
N GLU A 536 12.37 -5.60 22.44
CA GLU A 536 11.15 -6.10 23.07
C GLU A 536 11.49 -7.01 24.25
N GLN A 537 12.49 -7.88 24.11
CA GLN A 537 12.94 -8.74 25.21
C GLN A 537 13.51 -7.92 26.37
N LEU A 538 14.27 -6.87 26.07
CA LEU A 538 14.82 -5.94 27.04
C LEU A 538 13.70 -5.20 27.81
N GLU A 539 12.68 -4.72 27.09
CA GLU A 539 11.51 -4.06 27.68
C GLU A 539 10.71 -5.01 28.57
N ALA A 540 10.47 -6.24 28.13
CA ALA A 540 9.79 -7.27 28.92
C ALA A 540 10.56 -7.59 30.22
N HIS A 541 11.89 -7.71 30.18
CA HIS A 541 12.71 -7.91 31.38
C HIS A 541 12.63 -6.71 32.33
N SER A 542 12.75 -5.48 31.79
CA SER A 542 12.63 -4.25 32.58
C SER A 542 11.26 -4.18 33.28
N HIS A 543 10.21 -4.53 32.55
CA HIS A 543 8.86 -4.58 33.06
C HIS A 543 8.67 -5.71 34.10
N HIS A 544 9.29 -6.88 33.90
CA HIS A 544 9.29 -7.96 34.88
C HIS A 544 9.89 -7.52 36.21
N ALA A 545 11.03 -6.85 36.16
CA ALA A 545 11.71 -6.33 37.35
C ALA A 545 10.83 -5.31 38.10
N LEU A 546 10.08 -4.46 37.37
CA LEU A 546 9.12 -3.52 37.96
C LEU A 546 7.94 -4.23 38.64
N VAL A 547 7.36 -5.25 38.00
CA VAL A 547 6.27 -6.05 38.57
C VAL A 547 6.72 -6.74 39.87
N LEU A 548 7.88 -7.40 39.84
CA LEU A 548 8.47 -8.06 41.01
C LEU A 548 8.81 -7.07 42.14
N TRP A 549 9.33 -5.88 41.79
CA TRP A 549 9.53 -4.82 42.77
C TRP A 549 8.21 -4.44 43.45
N ARG A 550 7.14 -4.21 42.68
CA ARG A 550 5.84 -3.84 43.25
C ARG A 550 5.21 -4.96 44.07
N LEU A 551 5.40 -6.23 43.69
CA LEU A 551 5.02 -7.38 44.53
C LEU A 551 5.76 -7.39 45.87
N GLY A 552 7.05 -7.05 45.90
CA GLY A 552 7.82 -6.92 47.12
C GLY A 552 7.35 -5.75 48.00
N SER A 553 7.15 -4.57 47.41
CA SER A 553 6.78 -3.37 48.16
C SER A 553 5.33 -3.41 48.66
N PHE A 554 4.36 -3.65 47.76
CA PHE A 554 2.93 -3.60 48.06
C PHE A 554 2.33 -4.97 48.43
N GLY A 555 2.76 -6.03 47.76
CA GLY A 555 2.30 -7.39 48.02
C GLY A 555 2.96 -8.07 49.22
N ASN A 556 3.98 -7.43 49.82
CA ASN A 556 4.77 -7.94 50.93
C ASN A 556 5.45 -9.30 50.64
N VAL A 557 5.72 -9.59 49.36
CA VAL A 557 6.44 -10.80 48.91
C VAL A 557 7.93 -10.48 48.88
N VAL A 558 8.60 -10.57 50.03
CA VAL A 558 9.98 -10.08 50.20
C VAL A 558 10.97 -10.77 49.24
N GLU A 559 10.72 -12.03 48.88
CA GLU A 559 11.53 -12.80 47.93
C GLU A 559 11.51 -12.21 46.52
N ALA A 560 10.47 -11.46 46.16
CA ALA A 560 10.33 -10.84 44.84
C ALA A 560 11.40 -9.75 44.61
N PHE A 561 11.89 -9.08 45.67
CA PHE A 561 12.98 -8.12 45.55
C PHE A 561 14.28 -8.75 45.08
N ALA A 562 14.61 -9.95 45.56
CA ALA A 562 15.82 -10.66 45.14
C ALA A 562 15.75 -11.04 43.65
N LYS A 563 14.59 -11.49 43.17
CA LYS A 563 14.34 -11.77 41.75
C LYS A 563 14.43 -10.49 40.91
N SER A 564 13.79 -9.40 41.34
CA SER A 564 13.85 -8.09 40.68
C SER A 564 15.30 -7.59 40.56
N ARG A 565 16.08 -7.71 41.65
CA ARG A 565 17.51 -7.37 41.66
C ARG A 565 18.29 -8.15 40.60
N ALA A 566 18.12 -9.47 40.53
CA ALA A 566 18.85 -10.30 39.58
C ALA A 566 18.57 -9.88 38.13
N ILE A 567 17.32 -9.54 37.81
CA ILE A 567 16.95 -9.04 36.48
C ILE A 567 17.60 -7.68 36.21
N TYR A 568 17.55 -6.73 37.14
CA TYR A 568 18.21 -5.44 36.95
C TYR A 568 19.73 -5.56 36.78
N GLU A 569 20.39 -6.43 37.55
CA GLU A 569 21.82 -6.69 37.41
C GLU A 569 22.14 -7.28 36.03
N LYS A 570 21.33 -8.24 35.54
CA LYS A 570 21.46 -8.77 34.17
C LYS A 570 21.25 -7.69 33.11
N LEU A 571 20.23 -6.83 33.28
CA LEU A 571 19.95 -5.73 32.37
C LEU A 571 21.15 -4.78 32.28
N LEU A 572 21.74 -4.36 33.40
CA LEU A 572 22.88 -3.44 33.42
C LEU A 572 24.15 -4.01 32.74
N LEU A 573 24.27 -5.34 32.64
CA LEU A 573 25.35 -6.00 31.91
C LEU A 573 25.07 -6.13 30.40
N SER A 574 23.85 -5.82 29.94
CA SER A 574 23.46 -5.96 28.54
C SER A 574 24.24 -4.98 27.65
N PRO A 575 24.97 -5.47 26.61
CA PRO A 575 25.67 -4.60 25.67
C PRO A 575 24.70 -3.71 24.88
N VAL A 576 23.46 -4.17 24.68
CA VAL A 576 22.40 -3.45 23.93
C VAL A 576 22.04 -2.13 24.61
N LEU A 577 22.06 -2.08 25.94
CA LEU A 577 21.76 -0.85 26.69
C LEU A 577 22.84 0.21 26.57
N LYS A 578 24.08 -0.14 26.19
CA LYS A 578 25.17 0.83 26.05
C LYS A 578 24.86 1.89 25.00
N ASN A 579 24.14 1.51 23.95
CA ASN A 579 23.73 2.40 22.87
C ASN A 579 22.39 3.11 23.14
N LYS A 580 21.82 2.98 24.36
CA LYS A 580 20.49 3.51 24.74
C LYS A 580 20.54 4.24 26.07
N PRO A 581 21.20 5.42 26.15
CA PRO A 581 21.49 6.11 27.41
C PRO A 581 20.22 6.44 28.21
N ASN A 582 19.13 6.86 27.54
CA ASN A 582 17.86 7.17 28.21
C ASN A 582 17.22 5.95 28.87
N LYS A 583 17.20 4.80 28.18
CA LYS A 583 16.68 3.53 28.73
C LYS A 583 17.55 3.06 29.90
N LEU A 584 18.87 3.11 29.75
CA LEU A 584 19.81 2.75 30.80
C LEU A 584 19.61 3.61 32.06
N SER A 585 19.44 4.93 31.89
CA SER A 585 19.18 5.85 33.00
C SER A 585 17.87 5.54 33.73
N ASN A 586 16.80 5.21 32.99
CA ASN A 586 15.52 4.80 33.58
C ASN A 586 15.62 3.47 34.35
N ILE A 587 16.38 2.51 33.83
CA ILE A 587 16.65 1.23 34.49
C ILE A 587 17.43 1.44 35.79
N LYS A 588 18.54 2.21 35.76
CA LYS A 588 19.34 2.55 36.96
C LYS A 588 18.48 3.24 38.02
N ARG A 589 17.63 4.19 37.61
CA ARG A 589 16.74 4.91 38.52
C ARG A 589 15.73 3.97 39.18
N SER A 590 15.08 3.12 38.39
CA SER A 590 14.11 2.14 38.90
C SER A 590 14.76 1.14 39.84
N TYR A 591 15.98 0.70 39.50
CA TYR A 591 16.76 -0.21 40.32
C TYR A 591 17.17 0.41 41.66
N ALA A 592 17.64 1.66 41.66
CA ALA A 592 17.98 2.39 42.89
C ALA A 592 16.76 2.55 43.82
N LEU A 593 15.59 2.89 43.26
CA LEU A 593 14.34 2.99 44.03
C LEU A 593 13.91 1.64 44.60
N MET A 594 14.03 0.57 43.81
CA MET A 594 13.73 -0.78 44.27
C MET A 594 14.63 -1.19 45.44
N LEU A 595 15.94 -0.95 45.35
CA LEU A 595 16.89 -1.25 46.42
C LEU A 595 16.58 -0.47 47.71
N LYS A 596 16.18 0.79 47.57
CA LYS A 596 15.76 1.62 48.70
C LYS A 596 14.49 1.06 49.36
N ASP A 597 13.47 0.70 48.59
CA ASP A 597 12.25 0.07 49.11
C ASP A 597 12.57 -1.27 49.80
N TRP A 598 13.45 -2.08 49.21
CA TRP A 598 13.87 -3.36 49.79
C TRP A 598 14.57 -3.17 51.14
N ALA A 599 15.43 -2.15 51.26
CA ALA A 599 16.15 -1.85 52.49
C ALA A 599 15.21 -1.57 53.68
N GLN A 600 13.99 -1.08 53.44
CA GLN A 600 12.98 -0.86 54.47
C GLN A 600 12.32 -2.16 54.96
N LYS A 601 12.43 -3.25 54.19
CA LYS A 601 11.77 -4.53 54.45
C LYS A 601 12.69 -5.60 55.02
N VAL A 602 14.00 -5.33 55.13
CA VAL A 602 15.00 -6.30 55.61
C VAL A 602 15.68 -5.84 56.90
N PRO A 603 16.31 -6.76 57.68
CA PRO A 603 17.05 -6.38 58.88
C PRO A 603 18.18 -5.38 58.59
N LYS A 604 18.53 -4.55 59.59
CA LYS A 604 19.53 -3.47 59.46
C LYS A 604 20.86 -3.90 58.81
N LYS A 605 21.35 -5.10 59.15
CA LYS A 605 22.60 -5.65 58.59
C LYS A 605 22.53 -5.84 57.07
N ALA A 606 21.37 -6.22 56.55
CA ALA A 606 21.11 -6.41 55.12
C ALA A 606 20.67 -5.11 54.42
N ALA A 607 20.09 -4.15 55.15
CA ALA A 607 19.62 -2.88 54.60
C ALA A 607 20.75 -1.94 54.14
N LYS A 608 21.85 -1.86 54.89
CA LYS A 608 22.95 -0.92 54.60
C LYS A 608 23.60 -1.16 53.22
N PRO A 609 24.01 -2.39 52.83
CA PRO A 609 24.58 -2.63 51.50
C PRO A 609 23.64 -2.29 50.34
N LEU A 610 22.32 -2.45 50.54
CA LEU A 610 21.32 -2.10 49.52
C LEU A 610 21.27 -0.59 49.30
N LEU A 611 21.28 0.20 50.38
CA LEU A 611 21.31 1.66 50.31
C LEU A 611 22.61 2.20 49.71
N GLU A 612 23.76 1.60 50.05
CA GLU A 612 25.06 1.97 49.45
C GLU A 612 25.06 1.71 47.94
N LYS A 613 24.53 0.55 47.51
CA LYS A 613 24.38 0.25 46.08
C LYS A 613 23.41 1.21 45.38
N ALA A 614 22.30 1.55 46.03
CA ALA A 614 21.35 2.55 45.51
C ALA A 614 22.02 3.93 45.33
N ALA A 615 22.81 4.38 46.32
CA ALA A 615 23.57 5.62 46.23
C ALA A 615 24.59 5.61 45.07
N GLY A 616 25.29 4.49 44.86
CA GLY A 616 26.19 4.32 43.72
C GLY A 616 25.49 4.53 42.37
N LEU A 617 24.33 3.89 42.18
CA LEU A 617 23.53 4.04 40.96
C LEU A 617 23.04 5.48 40.74
N VAL A 618 22.61 6.16 41.81
CA VAL A 618 22.18 7.57 41.72
C VAL A 618 23.35 8.49 41.42
N ASN A 619 24.55 8.23 41.96
CA ASN A 619 25.76 8.98 41.62
C ASN A 619 26.12 8.83 40.14
N GLU A 620 26.00 7.64 39.55
CA GLU A 620 26.20 7.46 38.12
C GLU A 620 25.21 8.28 37.28
N LEU A 621 23.92 8.31 37.68
CA LEU A 621 22.90 9.15 37.03
C LEU A 621 23.20 10.64 37.17
N ARG A 622 23.73 11.04 38.33
CA ARG A 622 24.13 12.42 38.62
C ARG A 622 25.26 12.89 37.68
N VAL A 623 26.26 12.03 37.43
CA VAL A 623 27.36 12.31 36.49
C VAL A 623 26.83 12.52 35.07
N VAL A 624 25.89 11.69 34.62
CA VAL A 624 25.24 11.86 33.30
C VAL A 624 24.48 13.18 33.25
N ALA A 625 23.67 13.49 34.26
CA ALA A 625 22.92 14.76 34.31
C ALA A 625 23.83 16.00 34.30
N LEU A 626 25.02 15.91 34.92
CA LEU A 626 26.04 16.96 34.87
C LEU A 626 26.65 17.11 33.47
N ALA A 627 26.93 16.01 32.78
CA ALA A 627 27.46 16.02 31.42
C ALA A 627 26.46 16.60 30.40
N ASP A 628 25.17 16.37 30.61
CA ASP A 628 24.08 16.83 29.75
C ASP A 628 23.54 18.25 30.10
N ASP A 629 24.11 18.93 31.11
CA ASP A 629 23.60 20.19 31.69
C ASP A 629 22.10 20.15 32.07
N ASP A 630 21.57 18.97 32.43
CA ASP A 630 20.18 18.81 32.87
C ASP A 630 20.06 19.14 34.37
N LYS A 631 19.88 20.44 34.65
CA LYS A 631 19.68 20.98 36.02
C LYS A 631 18.53 20.30 36.78
N LYS A 632 17.49 19.84 36.09
CA LYS A 632 16.32 19.20 36.72
C LYS A 632 16.62 17.76 37.11
N ALA A 633 17.32 17.02 36.25
CA ALA A 633 17.80 15.69 36.57
C ALA A 633 18.86 15.72 37.68
N LEU A 634 19.74 16.71 37.67
CA LEU A 634 20.76 16.90 38.71
C LEU A 634 20.11 17.09 40.09
N LYS A 635 19.16 18.02 40.20
CA LYS A 635 18.41 18.25 41.44
C LYS A 635 17.72 16.98 41.94
N ARG A 636 17.08 16.20 41.05
CA ARG A 636 16.44 14.93 41.41
C ARG A 636 17.43 13.90 41.96
N CYS A 637 18.65 13.86 41.41
CA CYS A 637 19.69 12.96 41.90
C CYS A 637 20.22 13.41 43.28
N ASP A 638 20.42 14.71 43.47
CA ASP A 638 20.83 15.28 44.76
C ASP A 638 19.79 15.01 45.86
N ASP A 639 18.50 15.24 45.56
CA ASP A 639 17.40 14.95 46.49
C ASP A 639 17.36 13.46 46.86
N ALA A 640 17.51 12.57 45.87
CA ALA A 640 17.52 11.12 46.09
C ALA A 640 18.74 10.66 46.90
N LEU A 641 19.92 11.23 46.67
CA LEU A 641 21.13 10.94 47.44
C LEU A 641 20.99 11.38 48.89
N ALA A 642 20.47 12.59 49.14
CA ALA A 642 20.26 13.11 50.49
C ALA A 642 19.31 12.19 51.29
N ASP A 643 18.24 11.73 50.66
CA ASP A 643 17.28 10.81 51.26
C ASP A 643 17.89 9.42 51.55
N ILE A 644 18.65 8.84 50.60
CA ILE A 644 19.37 7.57 50.82
C ILE A 644 20.41 7.71 51.95
N GLN A 645 21.17 8.81 51.97
CA GLN A 645 22.17 9.09 53.01
C GLN A 645 21.52 9.24 54.39
N SER A 646 20.38 9.93 54.48
CA SER A 646 19.60 10.01 55.71
C SER A 646 19.20 8.61 56.22
N GLY A 647 18.76 7.72 55.31
CA GLY A 647 18.49 6.31 55.63
C GLY A 647 19.71 5.56 56.17
N ILE A 648 20.89 5.75 55.55
CA ILE A 648 22.15 5.15 56.02
C ILE A 648 22.52 5.68 57.41
N HIS A 649 22.41 7.00 57.64
CA HIS A 649 22.68 7.62 58.93
C HIS A 649 21.71 7.17 60.03
N ALA A 650 20.43 6.97 59.71
CA ALA A 650 19.44 6.45 60.65
C ALA A 650 19.76 5.00 61.09
N LEU A 651 20.27 4.18 60.17
CA LEU A 651 20.77 2.83 60.49
C LEU A 651 22.02 2.87 61.39
N ALA A 652 22.90 3.87 61.19
CA ALA A 652 24.10 4.07 61.99
C ALA A 652 23.80 4.60 63.42
N LYS A 653 22.90 5.58 63.57
CA LYS A 653 22.48 6.11 64.89
C LYS A 653 21.84 5.04 65.79
N LYS A 654 21.02 4.14 65.21
CA LYS A 654 20.46 3.00 65.97
C LYS A 654 21.50 1.93 66.37
N ARG A 655 22.75 2.03 65.89
CA ARG A 655 23.86 1.16 66.30
C ARG A 655 24.58 1.72 67.53
N PHE A 656 24.58 3.04 67.71
CA PHE A 656 25.20 3.73 68.86
C PHE A 656 24.43 3.53 70.18
N PHE A 657 23.09 3.45 70.15
CA PHE A 657 22.29 3.22 71.36
C PHE A 657 22.31 1.78 71.88
N ASN A 658 22.71 0.79 71.06
CA ASN A 658 22.82 -0.61 71.49
C ASN A 658 24.23 -0.99 71.98
N PHE A 659 25.15 -0.02 72.08
CA PHE A 659 26.55 -0.22 72.46
C PHE A 659 26.95 0.66 73.66
N TRP A 660 26.00 1.00 74.54
CA TRP A 660 26.27 1.72 75.78
C TRP A 660 26.09 0.80 77.00
N PRO A 661 27.16 0.25 77.59
CA PRO A 661 27.10 -0.55 78.80
C PRO A 661 27.39 0.35 80.01
N PHE A 662 26.45 1.19 80.44
CA PHE A 662 26.48 1.74 81.79
C PHE A 662 25.05 2.03 82.27
N ASN A 663 24.54 1.13 83.11
CA ASN A 663 23.56 1.48 84.12
C ASN A 663 24.22 2.43 85.13
N ARG A 664 23.55 3.53 85.43
CA ARG A 664 23.58 4.30 86.67
C ARG A 664 22.14 4.81 86.83
N ILE A 665 21.35 4.50 87.84
CA ILE A 665 21.57 3.97 89.20
C ILE A 665 20.53 2.88 89.46
#